data_AF-A0A536CV76-F1
#
_entry.id   AF-A0A536CV76-F1
#
_cell.length_a   1.000
_cell.length_b   1.000
_cell.length_c   1.000
_cell.angle_alpha   90.00
_cell.angle_beta   90.00
_cell.angle_gamma   90.00
#
_symmetry.space_group_name_H-M   'P 1'
#
loop_
_entity.id
_entity.type
_entity.pdbx_description
1 polymer ?
#
loop_
_entity_poly.entity_id
_entity_poly.type
_entity_poly.pdbx_seq_one_letter_code
_entity_poly.pdbx_strand_id
1 'polypeptide(L)'
;MRSGLVRATALLLAVVTSVVPVTHTQADTNAVLVNNVLHSISVLTPLHSTDPNRMIGLGIGLQGGNPSGELAYIAGEYDPTSSLYGQFLDPDQYEQKFGVTQSRFNATVAWLQSGGLSVQTVAGVSEYILASGTVSQVQSLLHISIADYHIDAGDFYANTSPPTVPASLGVVGIAGLNNLEGPRLSRRTSPGTPGPAAPSASMDTSLTSPSDLWSIYNQPSGDKGEGQSMAIFGWGTTNNTLSDLRQFEVENKLPGIPLTITYFGTESQITDSIGEVEWDLDTQASTGMAPNAVAERLYFGKAGTDPDLLGAYHGWVADKHGPQQGSSSFGGCEEAPGTDALSGSPGNPGGVIIAGNPKQDLYEAALRRAVAEGRTMFASTGDTGAGCPAVSIVLNGVTLIPTPMLNYPSVSNYATAVGGTVLYFNDATASTPASRAFEYSWNYTGGGDSKFIAAGAYQNTNPAILLTRCATDPHGTPYPAPGPLCRGIPDVAAQSGDIISNGYKITSGGKNDQPGGGTSLSSPLWLGMWTRTQAAARSRKGNGFADPAIYRLATNPSKYLTDFFDVGGTPTETVPNCNGPVPATNCSHSNWDYNSGWGTPDVTHLTLDLDGTTTPSHMTTPNPVPTITPVISGTTCPGPQMPDATGDAPNDYPAGDGSNMDNLDIVSAAFASPDASTLRVTLTLKNLAAPPPPANIPSALWRVTWTYNDTQYMAEASSNGAGPAGVFVFSAGPANGSLTRVSGTATVGPNGTLVWNIPLSAVGSPPAGASLSLPFAEVHGSFTVLGTGLFYTAAADRAPDLGFGAPWVIGRTC
;
A
#
# COMPACT_ATOMS: atom_id res chain seq x y z
N MET A 1 -55.35 -38.41 59.69
CA MET A 1 -54.55 -39.65 59.73
C MET A 1 -53.11 -39.31 59.42
N ARG A 2 -52.20 -39.57 60.38
CA ARG A 2 -50.76 -39.85 60.28
C ARG A 2 -49.87 -38.88 59.47
N SER A 3 -48.75 -38.30 59.91
CA SER A 3 -47.89 -38.26 61.13
C SER A 3 -46.49 -37.94 60.53
N GLY A 4 -45.53 -37.20 61.07
CA GLY A 4 -45.28 -36.55 62.34
C GLY A 4 -43.88 -35.91 62.22
N LEU A 5 -43.63 -34.89 63.03
CA LEU A 5 -42.34 -34.22 63.19
C LEU A 5 -41.32 -35.16 63.87
N VAL A 6 -40.11 -35.33 63.33
CA VAL A 6 -38.94 -35.82 64.09
C VAL A 6 -37.71 -35.00 63.72
N ARG A 7 -37.13 -34.33 64.72
CA ARG A 7 -35.79 -33.73 64.70
C ARG A 7 -34.76 -34.85 64.68
N ALA A 8 -33.79 -34.78 63.77
CA ALA A 8 -32.56 -35.57 63.84
C ALA A 8 -31.35 -34.64 63.71
N THR A 9 -30.61 -34.55 64.81
CA THR A 9 -29.31 -33.90 64.97
C THR A 9 -28.28 -34.62 64.10
N ALA A 10 -27.63 -33.92 63.17
CA ALA A 10 -26.51 -34.46 62.40
C ALA A 10 -25.21 -33.75 62.78
N LEU A 11 -24.27 -34.56 63.24
CA LEU A 11 -22.93 -34.25 63.72
C LEU A 11 -22.08 -33.62 62.60
N LEU A 12 -21.48 -32.45 62.84
CA LEU A 12 -20.44 -31.90 61.97
C LEU A 12 -19.18 -32.80 62.08
N LEU A 13 -18.89 -33.57 61.03
CA LEU A 13 -17.57 -34.16 60.81
C LEU A 13 -16.83 -33.24 59.82
N ALA A 14 -15.92 -32.42 60.33
CA ALA A 14 -15.02 -31.62 59.51
C ALA A 14 -13.98 -32.56 58.88
N VAL A 15 -14.24 -33.02 57.66
CA VAL A 15 -13.21 -33.62 56.81
C VAL A 15 -12.49 -32.48 56.11
N VAL A 16 -11.31 -32.14 56.62
CA VAL A 16 -10.37 -31.27 55.91
C VAL A 16 -9.77 -32.10 54.77
N THR A 17 -10.43 -32.10 53.61
CA THR A 17 -9.77 -32.51 52.37
C THR A 17 -8.84 -31.37 51.95
N SER A 18 -7.56 -31.51 52.25
CA SER A 18 -6.49 -30.75 51.62
C SER A 18 -6.53 -31.03 50.12
N VAL A 19 -7.27 -30.20 49.37
CA VAL A 19 -7.16 -30.13 47.92
C VAL A 19 -5.84 -29.45 47.64
N VAL A 20 -4.79 -30.24 47.49
CA VAL A 20 -3.57 -29.77 46.84
C VAL A 20 -3.98 -29.49 45.39
N PRO A 21 -3.87 -28.25 44.88
CA PRO A 21 -4.02 -28.03 43.46
C PRO A 21 -2.86 -28.75 42.79
N VAL A 22 -3.13 -29.92 42.23
CA VAL A 22 -2.20 -30.55 41.29
C VAL A 22 -2.29 -29.68 40.05
N THR A 23 -1.41 -28.69 39.95
CA THR A 23 -1.08 -28.07 38.66
C THR A 23 -0.41 -29.16 37.84
N HIS A 24 -1.19 -29.90 37.06
CA HIS A 24 -0.65 -30.67 35.96
C HIS A 24 -0.11 -29.66 34.94
N THR A 25 1.13 -29.25 35.09
CA THR A 25 1.93 -28.74 33.99
C THR A 25 2.17 -29.93 33.06
N GLN A 26 1.20 -30.25 32.21
CA GLN A 26 1.54 -30.95 30.98
C GLN A 26 2.53 -30.03 30.25
N ALA A 27 3.72 -30.56 29.94
CA ALA A 27 4.62 -29.88 29.04
C ALA A 27 3.85 -29.62 27.74
N ASP A 28 3.78 -28.36 27.32
CA ASP A 28 3.16 -28.02 26.06
C ASP A 28 3.89 -28.78 24.95
N THR A 29 3.13 -29.44 24.08
CA THR A 29 3.71 -30.12 22.92
C THR A 29 4.14 -29.07 21.91
N ASN A 30 5.22 -29.33 21.17
CA ASN A 30 5.63 -28.47 20.08
C ASN A 30 4.83 -28.77 18.80
N ALA A 31 4.47 -27.72 18.07
CA ALA A 31 3.95 -27.77 16.71
C ALA A 31 5.05 -27.32 15.72
N VAL A 32 5.13 -27.98 14.56
CA VAL A 32 6.05 -27.61 13.48
C VAL A 32 5.23 -26.97 12.37
N LEU A 33 5.55 -25.73 12.00
CA LEU A 33 4.87 -25.01 10.92
C LEU A 33 5.48 -25.40 9.58
N VAL A 34 5.13 -26.61 9.11
CA VAL A 34 5.76 -27.28 7.95
C VAL A 34 5.75 -26.45 6.67
N ASN A 35 4.76 -25.57 6.48
CA ASN A 35 4.61 -24.72 5.30
C ASN A 35 5.24 -23.33 5.47
N ASN A 36 5.82 -23.02 6.64
CA ASN A 36 6.40 -21.72 6.94
C ASN A 36 7.93 -21.71 6.67
N VAL A 37 8.27 -22.27 5.50
CA VAL A 37 9.62 -22.34 4.92
C VAL A 37 9.44 -22.26 3.41
N LEU A 38 10.35 -21.60 2.69
CA LEU A 38 10.30 -21.58 1.22
C LEU A 38 10.39 -23.02 0.71
N HIS A 39 9.39 -23.48 -0.06
CA HIS A 39 9.33 -24.87 -0.52
C HIS A 39 10.60 -25.31 -1.27
N SER A 40 11.18 -24.40 -2.03
CA SER A 40 12.36 -24.61 -2.87
C SER A 40 13.69 -24.39 -2.15
N ILE A 41 13.69 -24.08 -0.85
CA ILE A 41 14.94 -23.79 -0.14
C ILE A 41 15.89 -24.99 -0.11
N SER A 42 15.33 -26.21 -0.19
CA SER A 42 16.06 -27.46 -0.14
C SER A 42 16.91 -27.74 -1.39
N VAL A 43 16.56 -27.11 -2.53
CA VAL A 43 17.32 -27.24 -3.78
C VAL A 43 18.38 -26.15 -3.95
N LEU A 44 18.38 -25.14 -3.08
CA LEU A 44 19.37 -24.06 -3.07
C LEU A 44 20.53 -24.40 -2.12
N THR A 45 21.74 -24.00 -2.51
CA THR A 45 22.92 -24.14 -1.65
C THR A 45 23.10 -22.85 -0.83
N PRO A 46 23.12 -22.92 0.52
CA PRO A 46 23.39 -21.74 1.33
C PRO A 46 24.83 -21.26 1.14
N LEU A 47 25.02 -19.95 1.06
CA LEU A 47 26.35 -19.32 0.99
C LEU A 47 27.06 -19.43 2.34
N HIS A 48 26.38 -18.98 3.39
CA HIS A 48 26.82 -19.00 4.78
C HIS A 48 25.61 -18.75 5.70
N SER A 49 25.79 -18.93 7.01
CA SER A 49 24.81 -18.46 7.99
C SER A 49 24.65 -16.94 7.90
N THR A 50 23.43 -16.45 8.04
CA THR A 50 23.15 -15.00 8.11
C THR A 50 23.77 -14.41 9.37
N ASP A 51 24.22 -13.14 9.32
CA ASP A 51 24.80 -12.45 10.47
C ASP A 51 23.90 -12.59 11.73
N PRO A 52 24.37 -13.23 12.81
CA PRO A 52 23.58 -13.49 14.01
C PRO A 52 23.10 -12.23 14.73
N ASN A 53 23.71 -11.06 14.46
CA ASN A 53 23.34 -9.77 15.03
C ASN A 53 22.42 -8.95 14.11
N ARG A 54 22.16 -9.41 12.88
CA ARG A 54 21.22 -8.73 11.99
C ARG A 54 19.85 -8.68 12.65
N MET A 55 19.25 -7.50 12.72
CA MET A 55 17.86 -7.32 13.15
C MET A 55 16.91 -7.75 12.04
N ILE A 56 15.87 -8.51 12.40
CA ILE A 56 14.76 -8.85 11.51
C ILE A 56 13.42 -8.57 12.20
N GLY A 57 12.46 -8.06 11.42
CA GLY A 57 11.06 -7.90 11.82
C GLY A 57 10.27 -9.17 11.52
N LEU A 58 9.36 -9.53 12.40
CA LEU A 58 8.52 -10.72 12.34
C LEU A 58 7.05 -10.36 12.51
N GLY A 59 6.20 -11.10 11.82
CA GLY A 59 4.75 -11.04 11.95
C GLY A 59 4.20 -12.38 12.40
N ILE A 60 3.57 -12.45 13.57
CA ILE A 60 3.08 -13.71 14.15
C ILE A 60 1.56 -13.77 14.01
N GLY A 61 1.08 -14.65 13.12
CA GLY A 61 -0.35 -14.90 12.97
C GLY A 61 -0.84 -15.99 13.92
N LEU A 62 -2.00 -15.76 14.52
CA LEU A 62 -2.65 -16.66 15.46
C LEU A 62 -4.00 -17.10 14.91
N GLN A 63 -4.32 -18.38 15.04
CA GLN A 63 -5.62 -18.92 14.68
C GLN A 63 -6.71 -18.27 15.53
N GLY A 64 -7.78 -17.74 14.91
CA GLY A 64 -8.97 -17.27 15.64
C GLY A 64 -9.58 -18.30 16.60
N GLY A 65 -10.46 -17.85 17.50
CA GLY A 65 -11.11 -18.68 18.52
C GLY A 65 -12.11 -19.71 17.95
N ASN A 66 -12.68 -19.45 16.77
CA ASN A 66 -13.67 -20.33 16.12
C ASN A 66 -13.61 -20.26 14.58
N PRO A 67 -12.58 -20.84 13.94
CA PRO A 67 -12.32 -20.66 12.49
C PRO A 67 -13.43 -21.19 11.59
N SER A 68 -14.03 -22.33 11.94
CA SER A 68 -15.14 -22.90 11.16
C SER A 68 -16.42 -22.08 11.31
N GLY A 69 -16.67 -21.52 12.49
CA GLY A 69 -17.79 -20.61 12.72
C GLY A 69 -17.64 -19.29 11.97
N GLU A 70 -16.42 -18.79 11.84
CA GLU A 70 -16.10 -17.58 11.06
C GLU A 70 -16.41 -17.78 9.57
N LEU A 71 -15.90 -18.86 8.96
CA LEU A 71 -16.20 -19.22 7.57
C LEU A 71 -17.71 -19.40 7.31
N ALA A 72 -18.42 -20.03 8.25
CA ALA A 72 -19.87 -20.20 8.14
C ALA A 72 -20.63 -18.88 8.27
N TYR A 73 -20.14 -17.95 9.09
CA TYR A 73 -20.71 -16.60 9.23
C TYR A 73 -20.56 -15.82 7.93
N ILE A 74 -19.35 -15.81 7.37
CA ILE A 74 -19.04 -15.15 6.09
C ILE A 74 -19.88 -15.72 4.95
N ALA A 75 -19.99 -17.05 4.84
CA ALA A 75 -20.89 -17.65 3.85
C ALA A 75 -22.35 -17.17 4.02
N GLY A 76 -22.80 -17.03 5.27
CA GLY A 76 -24.16 -16.59 5.59
C GLY A 76 -24.44 -15.11 5.36
N GLU A 77 -23.45 -14.21 5.47
CA GLU A 77 -23.67 -12.77 5.32
C GLU A 77 -23.72 -12.32 3.85
N TYR A 78 -23.25 -13.15 2.93
CA TYR A 78 -23.29 -12.90 1.48
C TYR A 78 -24.30 -13.78 0.72
N ASP A 79 -25.04 -14.66 1.41
CA ASP A 79 -26.14 -15.45 0.83
C ASP A 79 -27.48 -14.70 0.99
N PRO A 80 -28.13 -14.21 -0.10
CA PRO A 80 -29.41 -13.49 -0.01
C PRO A 80 -30.57 -14.27 0.62
N THR A 81 -30.45 -15.59 0.76
CA THR A 81 -31.45 -16.46 1.38
C THR A 81 -31.21 -16.68 2.88
N SER A 82 -30.04 -16.31 3.38
CA SER A 82 -29.64 -16.44 4.77
C SER A 82 -30.20 -15.32 5.63
N SER A 83 -30.55 -15.63 6.88
CA SER A 83 -30.92 -14.60 7.86
C SER A 83 -29.75 -13.69 8.25
N LEU A 84 -28.51 -14.10 7.97
CA LEU A 84 -27.31 -13.30 8.21
C LEU A 84 -27.00 -12.33 7.07
N TYR A 85 -27.72 -12.38 5.95
CA TYR A 85 -27.43 -11.55 4.77
C TYR A 85 -27.32 -10.06 5.12
N GLY A 86 -26.20 -9.44 4.77
CA GLY A 86 -25.89 -8.03 5.06
C GLY A 86 -25.67 -7.71 6.54
N GLN A 87 -25.54 -8.71 7.42
CA GLN A 87 -25.23 -8.53 8.85
C GLN A 87 -23.73 -8.58 9.12
N PHE A 88 -22.96 -7.74 8.43
CA PHE A 88 -21.52 -7.61 8.64
C PHE A 88 -21.20 -7.25 10.10
N LEU A 89 -20.05 -7.69 10.61
CA LEU A 89 -19.62 -7.40 11.99
C LEU A 89 -18.95 -6.03 12.07
N ASP A 90 -19.04 -5.36 13.22
CA ASP A 90 -18.06 -4.31 13.54
C ASP A 90 -16.79 -4.95 14.17
N PRO A 91 -15.67 -4.20 14.27
CA PRO A 91 -14.41 -4.78 14.76
C PRO A 91 -14.49 -5.38 16.17
N ASP A 92 -15.28 -4.80 17.08
CA ASP A 92 -15.43 -5.34 18.45
C ASP A 92 -16.26 -6.63 18.43
N GLN A 93 -17.31 -6.68 17.59
CA GLN A 93 -18.13 -7.88 17.42
C GLN A 93 -17.33 -9.02 16.81
N TYR A 94 -16.46 -8.74 15.85
CA TYR A 94 -15.54 -9.73 15.28
C TYR A 94 -14.60 -10.28 16.37
N GLU A 95 -13.89 -9.40 17.08
CA GLU A 95 -12.96 -9.82 18.14
C GLU A 95 -13.65 -10.63 19.24
N GLN A 96 -14.89 -10.28 19.59
CA GLN A 96 -15.68 -11.03 20.57
C GLN A 96 -16.07 -12.44 20.09
N LYS A 97 -16.37 -12.61 18.80
CA LYS A 97 -16.88 -13.86 18.23
C LYS A 97 -15.77 -14.80 17.76
N PHE A 98 -14.76 -14.24 17.10
CA PHE A 98 -13.77 -14.99 16.33
C PHE A 98 -12.33 -14.67 16.74
N GLY A 99 -12.11 -13.58 17.48
CA GLY A 99 -10.78 -13.21 17.99
C GLY A 99 -10.12 -14.28 18.88
N VAL A 100 -8.82 -14.12 19.06
CA VAL A 100 -8.01 -14.94 19.95
C VAL A 100 -8.30 -14.62 21.41
N THR A 101 -8.47 -15.65 22.24
CA THR A 101 -8.65 -15.45 23.68
C THR A 101 -7.49 -14.66 24.29
N GLN A 102 -7.80 -13.73 25.20
CA GLN A 102 -6.78 -12.89 25.86
C GLN A 102 -5.68 -13.71 26.54
N SER A 103 -6.01 -14.87 27.10
CA SER A 103 -5.02 -15.76 27.72
C SER A 103 -4.01 -16.30 26.71
N ARG A 104 -4.46 -16.69 25.51
CA ARG A 104 -3.58 -17.20 24.45
C ARG A 104 -2.75 -16.06 23.84
N PHE A 105 -3.35 -14.91 23.61
CA PHE A 105 -2.64 -13.72 23.16
C PHE A 105 -1.50 -13.33 24.12
N ASN A 106 -1.81 -13.22 25.42
CA ASN A 106 -0.81 -12.90 26.45
C ASN A 106 0.28 -13.98 26.55
N ALA A 107 -0.07 -15.25 26.38
CA ALA A 107 0.90 -16.35 26.35
C ALA A 107 1.84 -16.23 25.15
N THR A 108 1.32 -15.86 23.96
CA THR A 108 2.15 -15.61 22.77
C THR A 108 3.09 -14.43 22.99
N VAL A 109 2.60 -13.30 23.54
CA VAL A 109 3.44 -12.15 23.86
C VAL A 109 4.56 -12.53 24.83
N ALA A 110 4.24 -13.27 25.90
CA ALA A 110 5.23 -13.74 26.87
C ALA A 110 6.25 -14.70 26.25
N TRP A 111 5.82 -15.60 25.36
CA TRP A 111 6.70 -16.51 24.64
C TRP A 111 7.70 -15.75 23.75
N LEU A 112 7.23 -14.78 22.95
CA LEU A 112 8.10 -13.93 22.12
C LEU A 112 9.12 -13.15 22.97
N GLN A 113 8.66 -12.54 24.07
CA GLN A 113 9.53 -11.82 25.01
C GLN A 113 10.55 -12.74 25.70
N SER A 114 10.18 -14.00 25.98
CA SER A 114 11.11 -14.98 26.56
C SER A 114 12.26 -15.34 25.61
N GLY A 115 12.05 -15.21 24.29
CA GLY A 115 13.08 -15.29 23.26
C GLY A 115 13.97 -14.04 23.15
N GLY A 116 13.70 -13.00 23.95
CA GLY A 116 14.40 -11.72 23.91
C GLY A 116 13.94 -10.80 22.78
N LEU A 117 12.80 -11.10 22.12
CA LEU A 117 12.24 -10.27 21.07
C LEU A 117 11.52 -9.05 21.64
N SER A 118 11.63 -7.92 20.95
CA SER A 118 10.79 -6.75 21.16
C SER A 118 9.42 -7.00 20.54
N VAL A 119 8.34 -6.81 21.29
CA VAL A 119 6.97 -7.10 20.82
C VAL A 119 6.19 -5.80 20.70
N GLN A 120 5.52 -5.63 19.56
CA GLN A 120 4.58 -4.55 19.29
C GLN A 120 3.22 -5.14 18.91
N THR A 121 2.19 -4.71 19.60
CA THR A 121 0.82 -5.14 19.34
C THR A 121 0.08 -4.14 18.47
N VAL A 122 -0.77 -4.62 17.58
CA VAL A 122 -1.71 -3.77 16.84
C VAL A 122 -2.96 -3.58 17.69
N ALA A 123 -3.35 -2.34 17.97
CA ALA A 123 -4.48 -2.06 18.85
C ALA A 123 -5.79 -2.64 18.28
N GLY A 124 -6.57 -3.35 19.11
CA GLY A 124 -7.83 -3.97 18.67
C GLY A 124 -7.67 -5.23 17.82
N VAL A 125 -6.48 -5.82 17.79
CA VAL A 125 -6.17 -7.04 17.05
C VAL A 125 -5.60 -8.09 17.99
N SER A 126 -6.22 -9.26 18.01
CA SER A 126 -5.72 -10.41 18.78
C SER A 126 -5.11 -11.53 17.91
N GLU A 127 -5.30 -11.47 16.60
CA GLU A 127 -4.86 -12.48 15.63
C GLU A 127 -3.46 -12.25 15.08
N TYR A 128 -2.86 -11.08 15.34
CA TYR A 128 -1.57 -10.72 14.76
C TYR A 128 -0.70 -9.90 15.72
N ILE A 129 0.58 -10.26 15.79
CA ILE A 129 1.57 -9.61 16.66
C ILE A 129 2.82 -9.30 15.85
N LEU A 130 3.29 -8.05 15.92
CA LEU A 130 4.59 -7.67 15.39
C LEU A 130 5.68 -7.93 16.44
N ALA A 131 6.83 -8.42 16.01
CA ALA A 131 7.99 -8.58 16.86
C ALA A 131 9.29 -8.32 16.11
N SER A 132 10.37 -7.98 16.80
CA SER A 132 11.69 -7.85 16.20
C SER A 132 12.80 -8.31 17.14
N GLY A 133 13.89 -8.79 16.55
CA GLY A 133 15.06 -9.23 17.29
C GLY A 133 16.20 -9.60 16.36
N THR A 134 17.31 -10.03 16.94
CA THR A 134 18.46 -10.49 16.15
C THR A 134 18.20 -11.87 15.56
N VAL A 135 18.84 -12.20 14.44
CA VAL A 135 18.81 -13.53 13.83
C VAL A 135 19.12 -14.63 14.86
N SER A 136 20.09 -14.42 15.76
CA SER A 136 20.40 -15.38 16.82
C SER A 136 19.25 -15.62 17.80
N GLN A 137 18.52 -14.58 18.21
CA GLN A 137 17.34 -14.71 19.06
C GLN A 137 16.22 -15.49 18.35
N VAL A 138 15.96 -15.16 17.08
CA VAL A 138 14.91 -15.80 16.28
C VAL A 138 15.22 -17.27 16.04
N GLN A 139 16.45 -17.61 15.64
CA GLN A 139 16.91 -19.00 15.49
C GLN A 139 16.72 -19.81 16.78
N SER A 140 17.09 -19.22 17.92
CA SER A 140 16.95 -19.88 19.22
C SER A 140 15.50 -20.10 19.63
N LEU A 141 14.62 -19.11 19.41
CA LEU A 141 13.21 -19.19 19.80
C LEU A 141 12.43 -20.20 18.94
N LEU A 142 12.70 -20.24 17.63
CA LEU A 142 11.94 -21.03 16.65
C LEU A 142 12.59 -22.38 16.33
N HIS A 143 13.77 -22.68 16.90
CA HIS A 143 14.55 -23.89 16.61
C HIS A 143 14.86 -24.07 15.11
N ILE A 144 15.30 -22.98 14.46
CA ILE A 144 15.67 -22.95 13.04
C ILE A 144 17.09 -22.44 12.84
N SER A 145 17.59 -22.60 11.62
CA SER A 145 18.74 -21.84 11.11
C SER A 145 18.28 -20.88 10.01
N ILE A 146 18.97 -19.74 9.88
CA ILE A 146 18.79 -18.78 8.79
C ILE A 146 20.12 -18.65 8.05
N ALA A 147 20.06 -18.76 6.73
CA ALA A 147 21.22 -18.68 5.87
C ALA A 147 21.00 -17.65 4.75
N ASP A 148 22.11 -17.12 4.25
CA ASP A 148 22.14 -16.27 3.07
C ASP A 148 22.29 -17.14 1.82
N TYR A 149 21.56 -16.77 0.77
CA TYR A 149 21.45 -17.47 -0.50
C TYR A 149 21.65 -16.50 -1.65
N HIS A 150 22.06 -17.03 -2.80
CA HIS A 150 22.16 -16.28 -4.05
C HIS A 150 21.32 -16.94 -5.14
N ILE A 151 20.57 -16.12 -5.86
CA ILE A 151 19.92 -16.45 -7.13
C ILE A 151 20.22 -15.33 -8.13
N ASP A 152 19.90 -15.52 -9.40
CA ASP A 152 20.20 -14.55 -10.47
C ASP A 152 19.69 -13.12 -10.20
N ALA A 153 18.65 -12.99 -9.37
CA ALA A 153 18.05 -11.71 -9.03
C ALA A 153 18.64 -11.01 -7.81
N GLY A 154 19.56 -11.66 -7.08
CA GLY A 154 20.25 -11.08 -5.94
C GLY A 154 20.36 -12.01 -4.74
N ASP A 155 20.96 -11.45 -3.69
CA ASP A 155 21.15 -12.13 -2.41
C ASP A 155 19.92 -11.96 -1.51
N PHE A 156 19.57 -13.00 -0.77
CA PHE A 156 18.49 -13.00 0.21
C PHE A 156 18.82 -13.90 1.39
N TYR A 157 18.16 -13.70 2.52
CA TYR A 157 18.18 -14.64 3.64
C TYR A 157 16.87 -15.42 3.70
N ALA A 158 16.93 -16.65 4.19
CA ALA A 158 15.75 -17.46 4.47
C ALA A 158 16.03 -18.49 5.58
N ASN A 159 14.97 -18.91 6.27
CA ASN A 159 15.05 -20.05 7.18
C ASN A 159 15.27 -21.37 6.40
N THR A 160 16.16 -22.22 6.91
CA THR A 160 16.54 -23.47 6.26
C THR A 160 15.65 -24.66 6.63
N SER A 161 14.78 -24.47 7.62
CA SER A 161 13.87 -25.50 8.15
C SER A 161 12.58 -24.87 8.68
N PRO A 162 11.47 -25.63 8.70
CA PRO A 162 10.22 -25.20 9.34
C PRO A 162 10.42 -24.77 10.80
N PRO A 163 9.81 -23.65 11.24
CA PRO A 163 9.88 -23.23 12.64
C PRO A 163 9.04 -24.13 13.56
N THR A 164 9.53 -24.30 14.77
CA THR A 164 8.87 -25.03 15.85
C THR A 164 8.36 -24.05 16.91
N VAL A 165 7.08 -24.17 17.26
CA VAL A 165 6.38 -23.26 18.19
C VAL A 165 5.60 -24.07 19.23
N PRO A 166 5.28 -23.51 20.41
CA PRO A 166 4.40 -24.18 21.37
C PRO A 166 2.98 -24.34 20.78
N ALA A 167 2.45 -25.55 20.78
CA ALA A 167 1.17 -25.87 20.12
C ALA A 167 -0.02 -25.13 20.75
N SER A 168 0.03 -24.87 22.07
CA SER A 168 -1.03 -24.14 22.77
C SER A 168 -1.25 -22.71 22.28
N LEU A 169 -0.26 -22.11 21.61
CA LEU A 169 -0.36 -20.74 21.07
C LEU A 169 -1.22 -20.66 19.82
N GLY A 170 -1.38 -21.77 19.07
CA GLY A 170 -2.15 -21.79 17.82
C GLY A 170 -1.60 -20.84 16.75
N VAL A 171 -0.27 -20.75 16.61
CA VAL A 171 0.37 -19.96 15.55
C VAL A 171 0.07 -20.63 14.19
N VAL A 172 -0.42 -19.83 13.24
CA VAL A 172 -0.73 -20.31 11.87
C VAL A 172 0.38 -19.98 10.88
N GLY A 173 1.19 -18.97 11.16
CA GLY A 173 2.33 -18.60 10.32
C GLY A 173 3.18 -17.48 10.93
N ILE A 174 4.38 -17.34 10.40
CA ILE A 174 5.36 -16.32 10.77
C ILE A 174 5.89 -15.64 9.49
N ALA A 175 5.58 -14.36 9.33
CA ALA A 175 6.17 -13.52 8.30
C ALA A 175 7.56 -13.01 8.73
N GLY A 176 8.42 -12.68 7.75
CA GLY A 176 9.75 -12.08 8.00
C GLY A 176 10.91 -13.07 8.15
N LEU A 177 10.67 -14.38 8.03
CA LEU A 177 11.73 -15.40 8.05
C LEU A 177 12.56 -15.48 6.76
N ASN A 178 12.11 -14.79 5.71
CA ASN A 178 12.84 -14.60 4.47
C ASN A 178 12.58 -13.18 3.91
N ASN A 179 13.51 -12.68 3.10
CA ASN A 179 13.34 -11.43 2.32
C ASN A 179 13.44 -11.64 0.80
N LEU A 180 13.28 -12.87 0.33
CA LEU A 180 13.15 -13.17 -1.10
C LEU A 180 11.77 -12.73 -1.58
N GLU A 181 10.76 -13.16 -0.83
CA GLU A 181 9.35 -12.84 -1.05
C GLU A 181 9.00 -11.53 -0.34
N GLY A 182 8.06 -10.80 -0.93
CA GLY A 182 7.51 -9.59 -0.35
C GLY A 182 6.71 -8.81 -1.37
N PRO A 183 6.06 -7.72 -0.93
CA PRO A 183 5.36 -6.83 -1.83
C PRO A 183 6.34 -6.24 -2.85
N ARG A 184 5.90 -6.18 -4.11
CA ARG A 184 6.62 -5.52 -5.19
C ARG A 184 5.69 -4.49 -5.82
N LEU A 185 6.27 -3.34 -6.13
CA LEU A 185 5.67 -2.38 -7.04
C LEU A 185 5.98 -2.81 -8.47
N SER A 186 4.99 -2.73 -9.32
CA SER A 186 5.17 -2.91 -10.76
C SER A 186 5.90 -1.68 -11.33
N ARG A 187 7.21 -1.79 -11.57
CA ARG A 187 8.01 -0.63 -12.00
C ARG A 187 7.91 -0.41 -13.51
N ARG A 188 7.40 0.77 -13.90
CA ARG A 188 7.46 1.25 -15.27
C ARG A 188 8.90 1.36 -15.77
N THR A 189 9.28 0.43 -16.63
CA THR A 189 10.42 0.56 -17.54
C THR A 189 9.84 0.50 -18.95
N SER A 190 10.28 1.38 -19.86
CA SER A 190 9.78 1.42 -21.23
C SER A 190 10.58 0.47 -22.13
N PRO A 191 10.06 -0.72 -22.50
CA PRO A 191 10.45 -1.32 -23.77
C PRO A 191 9.61 -0.67 -24.88
N GLY A 192 10.31 -0.03 -25.84
CA GLY A 192 9.71 0.71 -26.95
C GLY A 192 9.07 -0.17 -28.02
N THR A 193 8.10 -1.02 -27.67
CA THR A 193 7.23 -1.69 -28.65
C THR A 193 6.04 -0.80 -28.97
N PRO A 194 5.86 -0.31 -30.21
CA PRO A 194 4.74 0.54 -30.58
C PRO A 194 3.40 -0.12 -30.20
N GLY A 195 2.51 0.63 -29.55
CA GLY A 195 1.11 0.24 -29.42
C GLY A 195 0.47 0.01 -30.79
N PRO A 196 -0.66 -0.71 -30.87
CA PRO A 196 -1.44 -0.79 -32.10
C PRO A 196 -1.73 0.64 -32.59
N ALA A 197 -1.60 0.88 -33.91
CA ALA A 197 -1.95 2.18 -34.47
C ALA A 197 -3.38 2.53 -34.08
N ALA A 198 -3.63 3.78 -33.68
CA ALA A 198 -4.97 4.26 -33.36
C ALA A 198 -5.93 3.87 -34.51
N PRO A 199 -7.06 3.20 -34.22
CA PRO A 199 -7.99 2.75 -35.26
C PRO A 199 -8.54 3.89 -36.13
N SER A 200 -8.46 5.13 -35.65
CA SER A 200 -8.84 6.35 -36.36
C SER A 200 -7.96 7.53 -35.94
N ALA A 201 -7.72 8.47 -36.86
CA ALA A 201 -7.01 9.73 -36.59
C ALA A 201 -7.78 10.71 -35.69
N SER A 202 -9.02 10.39 -35.32
CA SER A 202 -9.88 11.22 -34.45
C SER A 202 -9.92 10.79 -32.99
N MET A 203 -9.28 9.67 -32.62
CA MET A 203 -9.26 9.15 -31.25
C MET A 203 -8.08 9.76 -30.49
N ASP A 204 -8.33 10.21 -29.26
CA ASP A 204 -7.25 10.58 -28.34
C ASP A 204 -6.69 9.33 -27.65
N THR A 205 -5.37 9.22 -27.69
CA THR A 205 -4.58 8.16 -27.06
C THR A 205 -3.77 8.68 -25.88
N SER A 206 -3.95 9.95 -25.51
CA SER A 206 -3.23 10.64 -24.44
C SER A 206 -3.71 10.24 -23.04
N LEU A 207 -3.39 11.05 -22.04
CA LEU A 207 -3.73 10.80 -20.64
C LEU A 207 -5.14 11.31 -20.31
N THR A 208 -5.96 10.46 -19.71
CA THR A 208 -7.30 10.83 -19.21
C THR A 208 -7.21 11.62 -17.91
N SER A 209 -8.13 12.57 -17.73
CA SER A 209 -8.43 13.24 -16.45
C SER A 209 -9.54 12.51 -15.67
N PRO A 210 -9.77 12.84 -14.37
CA PRO A 210 -10.97 12.41 -13.65
C PRO A 210 -12.26 12.62 -14.44
N SER A 211 -12.43 13.82 -15.01
CA SER A 211 -13.68 14.19 -15.69
C SER A 211 -13.93 13.37 -16.96
N ASP A 212 -12.87 12.96 -17.66
CA ASP A 212 -13.01 12.08 -18.82
C ASP A 212 -13.55 10.72 -18.37
N LEU A 213 -12.94 10.14 -17.33
CA LEU A 213 -13.35 8.84 -16.78
C LEU A 213 -14.73 8.86 -16.13
N TRP A 214 -15.17 9.97 -15.55
CA TRP A 214 -16.54 10.10 -15.04
C TRP A 214 -17.57 9.86 -16.13
N SER A 215 -17.36 10.41 -17.32
CA SER A 215 -18.26 10.17 -18.45
C SER A 215 -18.06 8.80 -19.09
N ILE A 216 -16.82 8.33 -19.22
CA ILE A 216 -16.52 7.06 -19.91
C ILE A 216 -17.03 5.85 -19.11
N TYR A 217 -16.86 5.84 -17.79
CA TYR A 217 -17.40 4.80 -16.90
C TYR A 217 -18.80 5.13 -16.37
N ASN A 218 -19.47 6.12 -16.98
CA ASN A 218 -20.83 6.54 -16.67
C ASN A 218 -21.10 6.68 -15.15
N GLN A 219 -20.26 7.45 -14.48
CA GLN A 219 -20.41 7.68 -13.04
C GLN A 219 -21.66 8.50 -12.72
N PRO A 220 -22.38 8.18 -11.63
CA PRO A 220 -23.59 8.91 -11.23
C PRO A 220 -23.26 10.39 -10.97
N SER A 221 -23.98 11.32 -11.60
CA SER A 221 -23.64 12.75 -11.52
C SER A 221 -23.94 13.38 -10.16
N GLY A 222 -24.90 12.82 -9.42
CA GLY A 222 -25.36 13.30 -8.12
C GLY A 222 -24.70 12.61 -6.92
N ASP A 223 -23.79 11.68 -7.19
CA ASP A 223 -23.03 10.93 -6.20
C ASP A 223 -21.56 11.03 -6.57
N LYS A 224 -20.74 11.44 -5.62
CA LYS A 224 -19.28 11.55 -5.77
C LYS A 224 -18.57 10.89 -4.59
N GLY A 225 -19.22 9.95 -3.91
CA GLY A 225 -18.70 9.23 -2.74
C GLY A 225 -19.10 9.82 -1.40
N GLU A 226 -20.21 10.56 -1.34
CA GLU A 226 -20.64 11.27 -0.14
C GLU A 226 -20.73 10.36 1.10
N GLY A 227 -20.21 10.84 2.23
CA GLY A 227 -20.25 10.15 3.50
C GLY A 227 -19.32 8.94 3.63
N GLN A 228 -18.68 8.50 2.55
CA GLN A 228 -17.77 7.36 2.55
C GLN A 228 -16.32 7.79 2.77
N SER A 229 -15.48 6.88 3.25
CA SER A 229 -14.04 7.03 3.32
C SER A 229 -13.35 5.90 2.57
N MET A 230 -12.10 6.12 2.15
CA MET A 230 -11.31 5.20 1.33
C MET A 230 -9.99 4.84 2.01
N ALA A 231 -9.52 3.61 1.86
CA ALA A 231 -8.23 3.16 2.36
C ALA A 231 -7.22 2.94 1.22
N ILE A 232 -5.99 3.41 1.39
CA ILE A 232 -4.85 3.06 0.52
C ILE A 232 -3.83 2.29 1.34
N PHE A 233 -3.28 1.23 0.77
CA PHE A 233 -2.23 0.42 1.38
C PHE A 233 -0.92 0.65 0.65
N GLY A 234 0.16 0.73 1.41
CA GLY A 234 1.48 1.01 0.88
C GLY A 234 2.54 0.91 1.97
N TRP A 235 3.71 1.49 1.74
CA TRP A 235 4.76 1.54 2.73
C TRP A 235 5.73 2.69 2.49
N GLY A 236 6.60 2.93 3.47
CA GLY A 236 7.70 3.85 3.27
C GLY A 236 7.27 5.32 3.37
N THR A 237 8.09 6.21 2.85
CA THR A 237 7.89 7.65 2.97
C THR A 237 6.72 8.13 2.10
N THR A 238 6.14 9.26 2.50
CA THR A 238 5.07 9.98 1.80
C THR A 238 5.39 11.48 1.74
N ASN A 239 6.65 11.80 1.49
CA ASN A 239 7.22 13.14 1.57
C ASN A 239 6.53 14.10 0.60
N ASN A 240 6.12 13.62 -0.59
CA ASN A 240 5.45 14.47 -1.59
C ASN A 240 3.98 14.09 -1.81
N THR A 241 3.52 12.92 -1.36
CA THR A 241 2.17 12.41 -1.64
C THR A 241 1.07 13.42 -1.30
N LEU A 242 1.16 14.09 -0.14
CA LEU A 242 0.16 15.07 0.25
C LEU A 242 0.22 16.34 -0.60
N SER A 243 1.41 16.89 -0.85
CA SER A 243 1.54 18.13 -1.64
C SER A 243 1.15 17.92 -3.10
N ASP A 244 1.53 16.77 -3.68
CA ASP A 244 1.14 16.37 -5.03
C ASP A 244 -0.37 16.12 -5.15
N LEU A 245 -1.00 15.49 -4.14
CA LEU A 245 -2.46 15.37 -4.09
C LEU A 245 -3.16 16.74 -4.06
N ARG A 246 -2.69 17.69 -3.26
CA ARG A 246 -3.28 19.04 -3.21
C ARG A 246 -3.18 19.75 -4.56
N GLN A 247 -2.06 19.61 -5.24
CA GLN A 247 -1.85 20.17 -6.57
C GLN A 247 -2.73 19.51 -7.63
N PHE A 248 -2.88 18.19 -7.58
CA PHE A 248 -3.81 17.44 -8.42
C PHE A 248 -5.27 17.88 -8.20
N GLU A 249 -5.69 18.07 -6.95
CA GLU A 249 -7.04 18.53 -6.60
C GLU A 249 -7.30 19.95 -7.13
N VAL A 250 -6.33 20.87 -7.00
CA VAL A 250 -6.45 22.23 -7.57
C VAL A 250 -6.57 22.20 -9.08
N GLU A 251 -5.70 21.44 -9.75
CA GLU A 251 -5.71 21.30 -11.21
C GLU A 251 -7.06 20.78 -11.71
N ASN A 252 -7.60 19.76 -11.05
CA ASN A 252 -8.84 19.11 -11.43
C ASN A 252 -10.10 19.73 -10.80
N LYS A 253 -9.94 20.82 -10.03
CA LYS A 253 -11.03 21.52 -9.33
C LYS A 253 -11.83 20.60 -8.40
N LEU A 254 -11.12 19.71 -7.72
CA LEU A 254 -11.66 18.76 -6.77
C LEU A 254 -11.59 19.33 -5.33
N PRO A 255 -12.51 18.95 -4.44
CA PRO A 255 -12.41 19.20 -3.00
C PRO A 255 -11.10 18.68 -2.42
N GLY A 256 -10.57 19.38 -1.41
CA GLY A 256 -9.45 18.88 -0.65
C GLY A 256 -9.84 17.74 0.28
N ILE A 257 -9.53 16.49 -0.06
CA ILE A 257 -9.87 15.36 0.81
C ILE A 257 -8.97 15.35 2.06
N PRO A 258 -9.48 15.15 3.28
CA PRO A 258 -8.65 14.94 4.45
C PRO A 258 -7.89 13.62 4.31
N LEU A 259 -6.56 13.67 4.49
CA LEU A 259 -5.69 12.50 4.38
C LEU A 259 -5.05 12.21 5.74
N THR A 260 -5.12 10.96 6.18
CA THR A 260 -4.45 10.50 7.42
C THR A 260 -3.58 9.29 7.14
N ILE A 261 -2.38 9.24 7.72
CA ILE A 261 -1.43 8.14 7.51
C ILE A 261 -1.18 7.44 8.84
N THR A 262 -1.32 6.12 8.86
CA THR A 262 -1.01 5.27 10.02
C THR A 262 0.06 4.28 9.63
N TYR A 263 1.17 4.27 10.37
CA TYR A 263 2.32 3.41 10.11
C TYR A 263 2.36 2.18 11.02
N PHE A 264 2.64 1.02 10.42
CA PHE A 264 2.76 -0.27 11.07
C PHE A 264 4.13 -0.88 10.77
N GLY A 265 4.76 -1.48 11.77
CA GLY A 265 6.09 -2.05 11.63
C GLY A 265 6.99 -1.77 12.81
N THR A 266 8.02 -2.59 12.94
CA THR A 266 8.93 -2.59 14.10
C THR A 266 10.11 -1.64 13.95
N GLU A 267 10.27 -1.10 12.75
CA GLU A 267 11.31 -0.18 12.33
C GLU A 267 11.21 1.10 13.15
N SER A 268 12.36 1.63 13.54
CA SER A 268 12.42 2.91 14.25
C SER A 268 12.32 4.11 13.31
N GLN A 269 12.53 3.91 12.01
CA GLN A 269 12.57 4.94 10.98
C GLN A 269 11.84 4.46 9.72
N ILE A 270 11.34 5.42 8.94
CA ILE A 270 10.70 5.19 7.64
C ILE A 270 11.61 5.85 6.62
N THR A 271 12.30 5.05 5.82
CA THR A 271 13.34 5.55 4.90
C THR A 271 13.17 5.06 3.48
N ASP A 272 12.25 4.14 3.24
CA ASP A 272 11.98 3.62 1.90
C ASP A 272 11.14 4.62 1.12
N SER A 273 11.71 5.27 0.11
CA SER A 273 11.00 6.24 -0.73
C SER A 273 10.66 5.68 -2.11
N ILE A 274 10.79 4.37 -2.32
CA ILE A 274 10.61 3.78 -3.67
C ILE A 274 9.18 3.91 -4.19
N GLY A 275 8.21 3.98 -3.28
CA GLY A 275 6.79 3.96 -3.61
C GLY A 275 6.13 5.33 -3.74
N GLU A 276 6.82 6.45 -3.53
CA GLU A 276 6.18 7.79 -3.50
C GLU A 276 5.28 8.06 -4.73
N VAL A 277 5.76 7.73 -5.94
CA VAL A 277 4.98 7.89 -7.18
C VAL A 277 3.75 6.97 -7.23
N GLU A 278 3.83 5.79 -6.60
CA GLU A 278 2.69 4.89 -6.47
C GLU A 278 1.63 5.50 -5.55
N TRP A 279 2.05 6.10 -4.44
CA TRP A 279 1.15 6.73 -3.49
C TRP A 279 0.47 7.97 -4.10
N ASP A 280 1.20 8.72 -4.94
CA ASP A 280 0.62 9.79 -5.78
C ASP A 280 -0.49 9.23 -6.69
N LEU A 281 -0.19 8.15 -7.43
CA LEU A 281 -1.13 7.51 -8.33
C LEU A 281 -2.38 7.02 -7.61
N ASP A 282 -2.20 6.29 -6.51
CA ASP A 282 -3.25 5.67 -5.73
C ASP A 282 -4.24 6.70 -5.17
N THR A 283 -3.71 7.72 -4.49
CA THR A 283 -4.52 8.78 -3.88
C THR A 283 -5.21 9.65 -4.92
N GLN A 284 -4.57 9.94 -6.05
CA GLN A 284 -5.16 10.81 -7.08
C GLN A 284 -6.17 10.08 -7.97
N ALA A 285 -5.98 8.77 -8.20
CA ALA A 285 -6.96 7.95 -8.92
C ALA A 285 -8.22 7.69 -8.08
N SER A 286 -8.06 7.32 -6.80
CA SER A 286 -9.18 7.09 -5.88
C SER A 286 -10.03 8.36 -5.67
N THR A 287 -9.38 9.46 -5.29
CA THR A 287 -10.04 10.76 -5.01
C THR A 287 -10.55 11.43 -6.26
N GLY A 288 -9.85 11.25 -7.39
CA GLY A 288 -10.35 11.66 -8.71
C GLY A 288 -11.68 11.00 -9.04
N MET A 289 -11.86 9.73 -8.69
CA MET A 289 -13.12 9.01 -8.93
C MET A 289 -14.17 9.26 -7.85
N ALA A 290 -13.81 9.49 -6.58
CA ALA A 290 -14.74 9.79 -5.48
C ALA A 290 -14.40 11.09 -4.71
N PRO A 291 -14.52 12.26 -5.35
CA PRO A 291 -14.00 13.52 -4.81
C PRO A 291 -14.79 14.09 -3.62
N ASN A 292 -15.97 13.56 -3.28
CA ASN A 292 -16.75 13.97 -2.12
C ASN A 292 -16.66 12.98 -0.95
N ALA A 293 -15.79 11.98 -1.03
CA ALA A 293 -15.44 11.14 0.12
C ALA A 293 -14.92 12.01 1.27
N VAL A 294 -15.25 11.62 2.50
CA VAL A 294 -14.97 12.43 3.70
C VAL A 294 -13.55 12.28 4.23
N ALA A 295 -12.85 11.21 3.83
CA ALA A 295 -11.46 10.97 4.20
C ALA A 295 -10.82 9.91 3.31
N GLU A 296 -9.53 10.08 3.05
CA GLU A 296 -8.64 9.02 2.57
C GLU A 296 -7.67 8.64 3.70
N ARG A 297 -7.54 7.34 3.97
CA ARG A 297 -6.71 6.81 5.05
C ARG A 297 -5.65 5.88 4.50
N LEU A 298 -4.39 6.23 4.70
CA LEU A 298 -3.25 5.41 4.32
C LEU A 298 -2.90 4.49 5.49
N TYR A 299 -3.02 3.18 5.30
CA TYR A 299 -2.56 2.15 6.25
C TYR A 299 -1.26 1.57 5.71
N PHE A 300 -0.13 2.06 6.23
CA PHE A 300 1.18 1.89 5.60
C PHE A 300 2.12 1.06 6.47
N GLY A 301 2.90 0.20 5.82
CA GLY A 301 4.09 -0.38 6.43
C GLY A 301 5.18 0.68 6.62
N LYS A 302 6.01 0.56 7.67
CA LYS A 302 7.20 1.42 7.80
C LYS A 302 8.26 1.03 6.77
N ALA A 303 8.32 -0.25 6.43
CA ALA A 303 9.11 -0.81 5.36
C ALA A 303 8.24 -1.67 4.43
N GLY A 304 8.71 -1.89 3.20
CA GLY A 304 8.09 -2.78 2.21
C GLY A 304 8.30 -4.25 2.54
N THR A 305 7.83 -4.68 3.70
CA THR A 305 7.95 -6.07 4.19
C THR A 305 6.58 -6.64 4.52
N ASP A 306 6.40 -7.96 4.37
CA ASP A 306 5.14 -8.61 4.70
C ASP A 306 4.71 -8.43 6.17
N PRO A 307 5.62 -8.50 7.18
CA PRO A 307 5.23 -8.23 8.55
C PRO A 307 4.49 -6.90 8.72
N ASP A 308 5.05 -5.84 8.14
CA ASP A 308 4.54 -4.47 8.22
C ASP A 308 3.21 -4.31 7.50
N LEU A 309 3.13 -4.82 6.27
CA LEU A 309 1.89 -4.76 5.50
C LEU A 309 0.76 -5.54 6.15
N LEU A 310 1.00 -6.77 6.63
CA LEU A 310 0.00 -7.51 7.40
C LEU A 310 -0.41 -6.72 8.65
N GLY A 311 0.53 -6.02 9.30
CA GLY A 311 0.23 -5.07 10.37
C GLY A 311 -0.75 -3.97 9.93
N ALA A 312 -0.55 -3.41 8.73
CA ALA A 312 -1.44 -2.42 8.14
C ALA A 312 -2.84 -2.97 7.81
N TYR A 313 -2.93 -4.16 7.22
CA TYR A 313 -4.22 -4.86 6.99
C TYR A 313 -4.97 -5.08 8.30
N HIS A 314 -4.28 -5.58 9.33
CA HIS A 314 -4.85 -5.77 10.65
C HIS A 314 -5.24 -4.45 11.33
N GLY A 315 -4.48 -3.38 11.11
CA GLY A 315 -4.82 -2.03 11.57
C GLY A 315 -6.09 -1.47 10.93
N TRP A 316 -6.29 -1.73 9.64
CA TRP A 316 -7.49 -1.30 8.91
C TRP A 316 -8.76 -1.99 9.41
N VAL A 317 -8.73 -3.31 9.58
CA VAL A 317 -9.88 -4.06 10.11
C VAL A 317 -10.10 -3.79 11.61
N ALA A 318 -9.10 -3.35 12.35
CA ALA A 318 -9.30 -2.91 13.74
C ALA A 318 -9.87 -1.48 13.86
N ASP A 319 -9.77 -0.67 12.80
CA ASP A 319 -10.23 0.71 12.82
C ASP A 319 -11.76 0.77 12.75
N LYS A 320 -12.39 1.06 13.90
CA LYS A 320 -13.85 1.20 14.08
C LYS A 320 -14.46 2.32 13.25
N HIS A 321 -13.65 3.29 12.83
CA HIS A 321 -14.06 4.40 11.98
C HIS A 321 -13.37 4.34 10.62
N GLY A 322 -12.76 3.20 10.30
CA GLY A 322 -12.01 2.99 9.09
C GLY A 322 -12.91 2.87 7.86
N PRO A 323 -12.35 3.10 6.66
CA PRO A 323 -12.99 2.86 5.37
C PRO A 323 -13.60 1.47 5.23
N GLN A 324 -14.76 1.36 4.57
CA GLN A 324 -15.37 0.09 4.18
C GLN A 324 -14.81 -0.45 2.86
N GLN A 325 -13.85 0.26 2.26
CA GLN A 325 -13.21 -0.13 1.02
C GLN A 325 -11.76 0.36 1.01
N GLY A 326 -10.87 -0.43 0.41
CA GLY A 326 -9.48 -0.07 0.23
C GLY A 326 -8.87 -0.58 -1.07
N SER A 327 -7.70 -0.07 -1.43
CA SER A 327 -6.91 -0.49 -2.59
C SER A 327 -5.49 -0.87 -2.18
N SER A 328 -4.97 -1.95 -2.75
CA SER A 328 -3.55 -2.32 -2.71
C SER A 328 -3.01 -2.42 -4.13
N SER A 329 -2.13 -1.48 -4.48
CA SER A 329 -1.50 -1.40 -5.80
C SER A 329 -0.11 -2.04 -5.80
N PHE A 330 0.04 -3.15 -5.09
CA PHE A 330 1.27 -3.94 -5.00
C PHE A 330 0.93 -5.42 -4.98
N GLY A 331 1.92 -6.26 -5.30
CA GLY A 331 1.74 -7.70 -5.25
C GLY A 331 3.03 -8.47 -5.03
N GLY A 332 2.92 -9.66 -4.46
CA GLY A 332 3.93 -10.70 -4.49
C GLY A 332 3.43 -11.91 -5.26
N CYS A 333 4.28 -12.92 -5.46
CA CYS A 333 3.84 -14.16 -6.08
C CYS A 333 2.98 -14.99 -5.12
N GLU A 334 1.89 -15.57 -5.64
CA GLU A 334 1.04 -16.50 -4.89
C GLU A 334 1.77 -17.78 -4.46
N GLU A 335 2.89 -18.10 -5.10
CA GLU A 335 3.79 -19.21 -4.77
C GLU A 335 5.24 -18.68 -4.67
N ALA A 336 6.07 -19.35 -3.87
CA ALA A 336 7.50 -19.06 -3.75
C ALA A 336 8.27 -19.47 -5.02
N PRO A 337 9.17 -18.65 -5.57
CA PRO A 337 9.99 -19.07 -6.72
C PRO A 337 10.91 -20.26 -6.39
N GLY A 338 10.79 -21.31 -7.20
CA GLY A 338 11.74 -22.43 -7.28
C GLY A 338 11.10 -23.79 -7.56
N THR A 339 10.17 -23.85 -8.52
CA THR A 339 9.40 -25.04 -8.91
C THR A 339 10.15 -26.36 -8.70
N ASP A 340 9.58 -27.26 -7.89
CA ASP A 340 9.94 -28.67 -7.89
C ASP A 340 9.69 -29.22 -9.30
N ALA A 341 10.78 -29.29 -10.07
CA ALA A 341 10.97 -29.78 -11.44
C ALA A 341 9.72 -30.20 -12.26
N LEU A 342 9.54 -29.46 -13.36
CA LEU A 342 8.96 -29.90 -14.63
C LEU A 342 9.16 -31.41 -14.92
N SER A 343 8.08 -32.19 -14.88
CA SER A 343 7.81 -33.18 -15.94
C SER A 343 6.31 -33.53 -16.08
N GLY A 344 5.74 -33.13 -17.22
CA GLY A 344 4.73 -33.91 -17.93
C GLY A 344 3.25 -33.70 -17.56
N SER A 345 2.58 -32.77 -18.24
CA SER A 345 1.18 -32.97 -18.63
C SER A 345 1.06 -34.14 -19.63
N PRO A 346 -0.14 -34.68 -19.91
CA PRO A 346 -1.37 -34.71 -19.14
C PRO A 346 -1.60 -36.13 -18.57
N GLY A 347 -1.83 -36.24 -17.25
CA GLY A 347 -2.18 -37.52 -16.60
C GLY A 347 -1.25 -38.02 -15.50
N ASN A 348 -0.27 -37.23 -15.05
CA ASN A 348 0.56 -37.40 -13.85
C ASN A 348 1.18 -38.80 -13.61
N PRO A 349 2.51 -38.96 -13.81
CA PRO A 349 3.21 -40.02 -13.09
C PRO A 349 4.58 -39.61 -12.49
N GLY A 350 4.70 -38.37 -11.98
CA GLY A 350 5.91 -37.90 -11.27
C GLY A 350 5.76 -36.54 -10.57
N GLY A 351 4.53 -36.19 -10.17
CA GLY A 351 3.99 -34.82 -10.11
C GLY A 351 4.72 -33.74 -9.30
N VAL A 352 4.66 -32.53 -9.85
CA VAL A 352 4.97 -31.24 -9.22
C VAL A 352 4.00 -31.00 -8.07
N ILE A 353 4.49 -30.76 -6.85
CA ILE A 353 3.69 -30.16 -5.78
C ILE A 353 3.74 -28.65 -6.02
N ILE A 354 2.62 -28.08 -6.47
CA ILE A 354 2.44 -26.63 -6.54
C ILE A 354 1.77 -26.21 -5.23
N ALA A 355 2.40 -25.31 -4.49
CA ALA A 355 1.91 -24.89 -3.18
C ALA A 355 2.02 -23.38 -3.05
N GLY A 356 1.21 -22.80 -2.18
CA GLY A 356 1.15 -21.36 -1.98
C GLY A 356 2.40 -20.80 -1.29
N ASN A 357 2.41 -19.48 -1.17
CA ASN A 357 3.42 -18.76 -0.42
C ASN A 357 3.34 -19.10 1.08
N PRO A 358 4.46 -19.28 1.79
CA PRO A 358 4.52 -19.51 3.24
C PRO A 358 3.78 -18.48 4.13
N LYS A 359 3.42 -17.32 3.56
CA LYS A 359 2.75 -16.19 4.23
C LYS A 359 1.27 -16.05 3.83
N GLN A 360 0.77 -16.90 2.92
CA GLN A 360 -0.59 -16.82 2.39
C GLN A 360 -1.66 -16.86 3.50
N ASP A 361 -1.53 -17.78 4.47
CA ASP A 361 -2.50 -17.91 5.57
C ASP A 361 -2.65 -16.64 6.40
N LEU A 362 -1.58 -15.85 6.51
CA LEU A 362 -1.58 -14.61 7.27
C LEU A 362 -2.44 -13.55 6.57
N TYR A 363 -2.24 -13.40 5.26
CA TYR A 363 -3.06 -12.46 4.49
C TYR A 363 -4.50 -12.95 4.36
N GLU A 364 -4.72 -14.25 4.14
CA GLU A 364 -6.06 -14.85 4.11
C GLU A 364 -6.80 -14.59 5.42
N ALA A 365 -6.14 -14.65 6.59
CA ALA A 365 -6.76 -14.29 7.87
C ALA A 365 -7.17 -12.81 7.92
N ALA A 366 -6.29 -11.88 7.52
CA ALA A 366 -6.59 -10.46 7.55
C ALA A 366 -7.71 -10.06 6.57
N LEU A 367 -7.68 -10.60 5.34
CA LEU A 367 -8.68 -10.32 4.31
C LEU A 367 -10.04 -10.98 4.64
N ARG A 368 -10.03 -12.20 5.20
CA ARG A 368 -11.26 -12.87 5.64
C ARG A 368 -11.96 -12.09 6.75
N ARG A 369 -11.21 -11.52 7.69
CA ARG A 369 -11.76 -10.59 8.67
C ARG A 369 -12.32 -9.33 8.00
N ALA A 370 -11.62 -8.75 7.03
CA ALA A 370 -12.13 -7.59 6.29
C ALA A 370 -13.50 -7.90 5.65
N VAL A 371 -13.64 -9.07 5.03
CA VAL A 371 -14.91 -9.55 4.45
C VAL A 371 -16.00 -9.76 5.52
N ALA A 372 -15.65 -10.33 6.67
CA ALA A 372 -16.55 -10.49 7.83
C ALA A 372 -17.06 -9.16 8.41
N GLU A 373 -16.27 -8.10 8.24
CA GLU A 373 -16.62 -6.73 8.63
C GLU A 373 -17.34 -5.95 7.53
N GLY A 374 -17.58 -6.57 6.36
CA GLY A 374 -18.26 -5.92 5.24
C GLY A 374 -17.36 -4.98 4.44
N ARG A 375 -16.04 -5.20 4.48
CA ARG A 375 -15.07 -4.37 3.76
C ARG A 375 -14.64 -4.99 2.44
N THR A 376 -14.42 -4.16 1.43
CA THR A 376 -13.87 -4.57 0.13
C THR A 376 -12.40 -4.19 0.01
N MET A 377 -11.53 -5.14 -0.31
CA MET A 377 -10.17 -4.87 -0.78
C MET A 377 -10.11 -4.99 -2.29
N PHE A 378 -9.80 -3.90 -2.99
CA PHE A 378 -9.39 -3.93 -4.39
C PHE A 378 -7.87 -4.17 -4.45
N ALA A 379 -7.43 -5.05 -5.34
CA ALA A 379 -6.01 -5.34 -5.50
C ALA A 379 -5.62 -5.43 -6.97
N SER A 380 -4.52 -4.77 -7.34
CA SER A 380 -4.00 -4.79 -8.71
C SER A 380 -3.54 -6.19 -9.09
N THR A 381 -3.95 -6.69 -10.28
CA THR A 381 -3.57 -8.05 -10.69
C THR A 381 -2.13 -8.19 -11.16
N GLY A 382 -1.43 -7.06 -11.35
CA GLY A 382 -0.03 -6.98 -11.77
C GLY A 382 0.16 -6.57 -13.23
N ASP A 383 1.41 -6.28 -13.57
CA ASP A 383 1.81 -5.63 -14.83
C ASP A 383 2.74 -6.51 -15.68
N THR A 384 2.74 -7.81 -15.42
CA THR A 384 3.63 -8.82 -16.03
C THR A 384 2.88 -9.92 -16.77
N GLY A 385 1.63 -9.66 -17.19
CA GLY A 385 0.77 -10.66 -17.80
C GLY A 385 0.45 -11.79 -16.82
N ALA A 386 0.39 -13.04 -17.29
CA ALA A 386 0.11 -14.20 -16.43
C ALA A 386 1.24 -14.60 -15.46
N GLY A 387 2.25 -13.74 -15.27
CA GLY A 387 3.31 -13.93 -14.29
C GLY A 387 3.23 -12.91 -13.16
N CYS A 388 3.85 -13.25 -12.04
CA CYS A 388 4.07 -12.37 -10.90
C CYS A 388 5.56 -11.95 -10.83
N PRO A 389 5.90 -10.92 -10.06
CA PRO A 389 7.27 -10.45 -9.88
C PRO A 389 8.05 -11.33 -8.88
N ALA A 390 8.40 -12.55 -9.27
CA ALA A 390 9.06 -13.51 -8.35
C ALA A 390 10.47 -13.08 -7.94
N VAL A 391 11.10 -12.24 -8.75
CA VAL A 391 12.47 -11.77 -8.60
C VAL A 391 12.60 -10.46 -9.37
N SER A 392 13.42 -9.52 -8.89
CA SER A 392 13.50 -8.10 -9.34
C SER A 392 13.82 -7.82 -10.82
N ILE A 393 13.70 -8.80 -11.72
CA ILE A 393 13.73 -8.67 -13.18
C ILE A 393 12.38 -8.21 -13.77
N VAL A 394 11.56 -7.53 -12.97
CA VAL A 394 10.24 -7.02 -13.36
C VAL A 394 10.42 -5.79 -14.24
N LEU A 395 10.64 -6.04 -15.53
CA LEU A 395 10.38 -5.06 -16.56
C LEU A 395 8.88 -5.07 -16.84
N ASN A 396 8.25 -3.90 -16.85
CA ASN A 396 6.97 -3.75 -17.54
C ASN A 396 7.16 -4.23 -18.99
N GLY A 397 6.48 -5.31 -19.34
CA GLY A 397 6.47 -5.84 -20.69
C GLY A 397 7.53 -6.87 -21.09
N VAL A 398 8.01 -7.73 -20.18
CA VAL A 398 8.88 -8.88 -20.53
C VAL A 398 8.20 -10.25 -20.32
N THR A 399 8.60 -11.19 -21.18
CA THR A 399 8.12 -12.56 -21.41
C THR A 399 8.02 -13.46 -20.17
N LEU A 400 6.92 -14.22 -20.16
CA LEU A 400 6.52 -15.30 -19.24
C LEU A 400 7.68 -16.11 -18.63
N ILE A 401 7.74 -16.16 -17.29
CA ILE A 401 8.38 -17.25 -16.55
C ILE A 401 7.59 -18.54 -16.87
N PRO A 402 8.25 -19.71 -17.08
CA PRO A 402 7.61 -20.94 -17.56
C PRO A 402 6.51 -21.54 -16.66
N THR A 403 6.25 -20.95 -15.49
CA THR A 403 5.10 -21.24 -14.63
C THR A 403 4.34 -19.93 -14.38
N PRO A 404 3.11 -19.76 -14.90
CA PRO A 404 2.31 -18.60 -14.57
C PRO A 404 1.96 -18.68 -13.09
N MET A 405 2.32 -17.63 -12.37
CA MET A 405 2.08 -17.45 -10.94
C MET A 405 1.34 -16.12 -10.84
N LEU A 406 0.21 -16.10 -10.15
CA LEU A 406 -0.60 -14.90 -10.00
C LEU A 406 -0.10 -14.01 -8.87
N ASN A 407 -0.57 -12.76 -8.84
CA ASN A 407 -0.21 -11.81 -7.80
C ASN A 407 -1.09 -11.97 -6.57
N TYR A 408 -0.47 -11.98 -5.40
CA TYR A 408 -1.12 -11.96 -4.09
C TYR A 408 -0.93 -10.54 -3.50
N PRO A 409 -1.97 -9.87 -2.96
CA PRO A 409 -3.27 -10.40 -2.53
C PRO A 409 -4.37 -10.45 -3.60
N SER A 410 -4.09 -10.00 -4.83
CA SER A 410 -5.09 -10.00 -5.90
C SER A 410 -5.69 -11.37 -6.19
N VAL A 411 -4.97 -12.47 -5.89
CA VAL A 411 -5.46 -13.83 -6.06
C VAL A 411 -6.22 -14.39 -4.85
N SER A 412 -6.44 -13.62 -3.79
CA SER A 412 -7.23 -14.10 -2.64
C SER A 412 -8.72 -14.20 -3.00
N ASN A 413 -9.45 -15.15 -2.42
CA ASN A 413 -10.92 -15.19 -2.51
C ASN A 413 -11.60 -14.06 -1.71
N TYR A 414 -10.83 -13.28 -0.98
CA TYR A 414 -11.31 -12.21 -0.10
C TYR A 414 -10.81 -10.82 -0.56
N ALA A 415 -10.35 -10.72 -1.81
CA ALA A 415 -10.00 -9.47 -2.48
C ALA A 415 -10.59 -9.47 -3.90
N THR A 416 -11.08 -8.31 -4.31
CA THR A 416 -11.55 -8.06 -5.68
C THR A 416 -10.34 -7.70 -6.52
N ALA A 417 -9.97 -8.57 -7.46
CA ALA A 417 -8.81 -8.35 -8.30
C ALA A 417 -9.15 -7.49 -9.51
N VAL A 418 -8.33 -6.47 -9.73
CA VAL A 418 -8.57 -5.45 -10.74
C VAL A 418 -7.52 -5.51 -11.84
N GLY A 419 -7.97 -5.93 -13.02
CA GLY A 419 -7.18 -5.97 -14.25
C GLY A 419 -7.07 -4.62 -14.95
N GLY A 420 -6.33 -4.60 -16.05
CA GLY A 420 -5.97 -3.40 -16.80
C GLY A 420 -6.46 -3.43 -18.24
N THR A 421 -6.99 -2.29 -18.70
CA THR A 421 -7.35 -2.04 -20.09
C THR A 421 -6.57 -0.85 -20.66
N VAL A 422 -6.44 -0.84 -21.99
CA VAL A 422 -6.02 0.36 -22.73
C VAL A 422 -7.28 1.03 -23.27
N LEU A 423 -7.45 2.32 -22.93
CA LEU A 423 -8.64 3.10 -23.27
C LEU A 423 -8.26 4.26 -24.20
N TYR A 424 -8.76 4.22 -25.43
CA TYR A 424 -8.78 5.39 -26.32
C TYR A 424 -10.16 6.04 -26.28
N PHE A 425 -10.17 7.36 -26.28
CA PHE A 425 -11.39 8.13 -26.04
C PHE A 425 -11.58 9.21 -27.10
N ASN A 426 -12.83 9.67 -27.25
CA ASN A 426 -13.11 10.91 -27.95
C ASN A 426 -13.10 12.03 -26.92
N ASP A 427 -12.35 13.08 -27.18
CA ASP A 427 -12.27 14.27 -26.34
C ASP A 427 -13.65 14.87 -26.06
N ALA A 428 -13.79 15.45 -24.86
CA ALA A 428 -14.92 16.30 -24.56
C ALA A 428 -14.94 17.52 -25.50
N THR A 429 -16.13 17.86 -25.99
CA THR A 429 -16.39 19.12 -26.68
C THR A 429 -17.18 20.06 -25.77
N ALA A 430 -17.43 21.30 -26.22
CA ALA A 430 -18.28 22.24 -25.49
C ALA A 430 -19.71 21.71 -25.23
N SER A 431 -20.18 20.71 -25.98
CA SER A 431 -21.54 20.17 -25.90
C SER A 431 -21.63 18.67 -25.64
N THR A 432 -20.52 17.94 -25.67
CA THR A 432 -20.48 16.49 -25.46
C THR A 432 -19.38 16.13 -24.48
N PRO A 433 -19.65 15.36 -23.41
CA PRO A 433 -18.58 14.88 -22.55
C PRO A 433 -17.67 13.89 -23.31
N ALA A 434 -16.54 13.55 -22.71
CA ALA A 434 -15.66 12.53 -23.27
C ALA A 434 -16.40 11.18 -23.36
N SER A 435 -15.99 10.32 -24.29
CA SER A 435 -16.64 9.03 -24.50
C SER A 435 -15.64 7.96 -24.90
N ARG A 436 -15.92 6.71 -24.52
CA ARG A 436 -15.14 5.56 -24.96
C ARG A 436 -15.17 5.52 -26.49
N ALA A 437 -14.01 5.64 -27.11
CA ALA A 437 -13.87 5.41 -28.55
C ALA A 437 -13.50 3.96 -28.82
N PHE A 438 -12.59 3.43 -28.00
CA PHE A 438 -12.10 2.07 -28.10
C PHE A 438 -11.47 1.64 -26.77
N GLU A 439 -11.74 0.42 -26.31
CA GLU A 439 -11.14 -0.12 -25.09
C GLU A 439 -10.85 -1.61 -25.30
N TYR A 440 -9.62 -2.04 -25.00
CA TYR A 440 -9.16 -3.42 -25.17
C TYR A 440 -8.28 -3.85 -23.99
N SER A 441 -8.16 -5.15 -23.76
CA SER A 441 -7.38 -5.66 -22.63
C SER A 441 -5.90 -5.35 -22.80
N TRP A 442 -5.27 -4.84 -21.74
CA TRP A 442 -3.85 -4.51 -21.78
C TRP A 442 -2.99 -5.77 -21.87
N ASN A 443 -2.02 -5.81 -22.78
CA ASN A 443 -1.17 -6.99 -23.02
C ASN A 443 -0.35 -7.45 -21.81
N TYR A 444 -0.22 -6.61 -20.79
CA TYR A 444 0.54 -6.95 -19.60
C TYR A 444 -0.32 -6.97 -18.34
N THR A 445 -1.64 -6.88 -18.47
CA THR A 445 -2.54 -7.06 -17.33
C THR A 445 -2.33 -8.43 -16.70
N GLY A 446 -2.22 -8.44 -15.39
CA GLY A 446 -2.23 -9.66 -14.60
C GLY A 446 -3.54 -10.42 -14.78
N GLY A 447 -3.46 -11.73 -14.85
CA GLY A 447 -4.63 -12.59 -14.97
C GLY A 447 -4.29 -14.02 -15.35
N GLY A 448 -5.24 -14.92 -15.08
CA GLY A 448 -5.07 -16.37 -15.16
C GLY A 448 -5.76 -17.09 -14.01
N ASP A 449 -5.50 -18.38 -13.89
CA ASP A 449 -6.04 -19.24 -12.83
C ASP A 449 -4.95 -19.64 -11.83
N SER A 450 -5.28 -19.55 -10.54
CA SER A 450 -4.44 -20.15 -9.50
C SER A 450 -4.35 -21.65 -9.75
N LYS A 451 -3.27 -22.30 -9.30
CA LYS A 451 -3.13 -23.76 -9.43
C LYS A 451 -3.53 -24.51 -8.15
N PHE A 452 -3.75 -23.77 -7.06
CA PHE A 452 -3.96 -24.34 -5.73
C PHE A 452 -5.00 -23.62 -4.86
N ILE A 453 -5.36 -22.37 -5.19
CA ILE A 453 -6.46 -21.66 -4.53
C ILE A 453 -7.78 -22.08 -5.20
N ALA A 454 -8.63 -22.78 -4.46
CA ALA A 454 -9.96 -23.14 -4.93
C ALA A 454 -10.82 -21.87 -5.13
N ALA A 455 -11.62 -21.83 -6.18
CA ALA A 455 -12.53 -20.73 -6.47
C ALA A 455 -13.55 -20.54 -5.34
N GLY A 456 -13.74 -19.29 -4.93
CA GLY A 456 -14.80 -18.90 -4.01
C GLY A 456 -16.20 -19.23 -4.56
N ALA A 457 -17.18 -19.35 -3.66
CA ALA A 457 -18.55 -19.71 -4.02
C ALA A 457 -19.19 -18.75 -5.04
N TYR A 458 -18.79 -17.47 -5.02
CA TYR A 458 -19.27 -16.44 -5.96
C TYR A 458 -18.80 -16.65 -7.41
N GLN A 459 -17.63 -17.28 -7.61
CA GLN A 459 -17.06 -17.54 -8.94
C GLN A 459 -17.46 -18.93 -9.48
N ASN A 460 -17.92 -19.82 -8.61
CA ASN A 460 -18.42 -21.16 -8.96
C ASN A 460 -19.91 -21.13 -9.36
N THR A 461 -20.28 -20.22 -10.26
CA THR A 461 -21.66 -19.94 -10.70
C THR A 461 -21.97 -20.55 -12.07
N ASN A 462 -23.24 -20.49 -12.50
CA ASN A 462 -23.73 -21.02 -13.79
C ASN A 462 -24.24 -19.85 -14.67
N PRO A 463 -23.80 -19.69 -15.95
CA PRO A 463 -22.86 -20.54 -16.68
C PRO A 463 -21.49 -20.58 -16.02
N ALA A 464 -20.89 -21.79 -16.02
CA ALA A 464 -19.55 -21.97 -15.49
C ALA A 464 -18.59 -21.05 -16.26
N ILE A 465 -17.95 -20.17 -15.53
CA ILE A 465 -16.77 -19.43 -15.98
C ILE A 465 -15.71 -20.48 -16.36
N LEU A 466 -14.86 -20.20 -17.36
CA LEU A 466 -13.86 -21.14 -17.88
C LEU A 466 -12.71 -21.37 -16.89
N LEU A 467 -13.00 -21.99 -15.75
CA LEU A 467 -12.05 -22.29 -14.70
C LEU A 467 -11.40 -23.66 -14.88
N THR A 468 -10.12 -23.74 -14.53
CA THR A 468 -9.39 -25.00 -14.43
C THR A 468 -9.68 -25.69 -13.10
N ARG A 469 -9.16 -26.90 -12.88
CA ARG A 469 -9.27 -27.61 -11.59
C ARG A 469 -7.95 -27.63 -10.85
N CYS A 470 -8.02 -27.40 -9.54
CA CYS A 470 -6.83 -27.39 -8.69
C CYS A 470 -6.33 -28.81 -8.45
N ALA A 471 -5.02 -28.96 -8.47
CA ALA A 471 -4.36 -30.23 -8.19
C ALA A 471 -4.14 -30.42 -6.68
N THR A 472 -3.77 -29.34 -6.00
CA THR A 472 -3.35 -29.29 -4.59
C THR A 472 -4.02 -28.11 -3.89
N ASP A 473 -4.12 -28.16 -2.56
CA ASP A 473 -4.40 -26.98 -1.75
C ASP A 473 -3.15 -26.07 -1.61
N PRO A 474 -3.27 -24.86 -1.03
CA PRO A 474 -2.13 -23.96 -0.83
C PRO A 474 -1.00 -24.54 0.03
N HIS A 475 -1.19 -25.68 0.67
CA HIS A 475 -0.18 -26.37 1.48
C HIS A 475 0.45 -27.56 0.73
N GLY A 476 0.15 -27.72 -0.56
CA GLY A 476 0.66 -28.81 -1.38
C GLY A 476 -0.05 -30.15 -1.14
N THR A 477 -1.15 -30.17 -0.38
CA THR A 477 -1.94 -31.40 -0.18
C THR A 477 -2.80 -31.66 -1.41
N PRO A 478 -2.68 -32.82 -2.08
CA PRO A 478 -3.49 -33.11 -3.26
C PRO A 478 -4.99 -33.14 -2.98
N TYR A 479 -5.78 -32.48 -3.83
CA TYR A 479 -7.24 -32.61 -3.80
C TYR A 479 -7.68 -33.99 -4.33
N PRO A 480 -8.78 -34.57 -3.80
CA PRO A 480 -9.38 -35.77 -4.38
C PRO A 480 -9.95 -35.45 -5.77
N ALA A 481 -9.83 -36.41 -6.72
CA ALA A 481 -10.33 -36.22 -8.07
C ALA A 481 -11.87 -36.38 -8.18
N PRO A 482 -12.57 -35.51 -8.95
CA PRO A 482 -12.06 -34.30 -9.58
C PRO A 482 -11.85 -33.18 -8.55
N GLY A 483 -10.71 -32.49 -8.62
CA GLY A 483 -10.41 -31.35 -7.75
C GLY A 483 -11.41 -30.19 -7.94
N PRO A 484 -11.48 -29.25 -6.98
CA PRO A 484 -12.33 -28.06 -7.08
C PRO A 484 -11.90 -27.20 -8.28
N LEU A 485 -12.78 -26.33 -8.75
CA LEU A 485 -12.38 -25.29 -9.69
C LEU A 485 -11.38 -24.35 -9.01
N CYS A 486 -10.37 -23.86 -9.74
CA CYS A 486 -9.44 -22.88 -9.22
C CYS A 486 -9.94 -21.46 -9.40
N ARG A 487 -9.54 -20.60 -8.47
CA ARG A 487 -9.83 -19.18 -8.53
C ARG A 487 -9.16 -18.55 -9.76
N GLY A 488 -9.96 -17.87 -10.59
CA GLY A 488 -9.50 -17.12 -11.75
C GLY A 488 -9.47 -15.61 -11.49
N ILE A 489 -8.59 -14.88 -12.19
CA ILE A 489 -8.57 -13.40 -12.21
C ILE A 489 -8.28 -12.81 -13.59
N PRO A 490 -8.59 -11.51 -13.81
CA PRO A 490 -9.22 -10.56 -12.86
C PRO A 490 -10.70 -10.81 -12.57
N ASP A 491 -11.25 -10.18 -11.53
CA ASP A 491 -12.70 -10.14 -11.30
C ASP A 491 -13.35 -9.08 -12.18
N VAL A 492 -12.71 -7.92 -12.27
CA VAL A 492 -13.10 -6.74 -13.05
C VAL A 492 -11.88 -6.02 -13.61
N ALA A 493 -12.06 -5.06 -14.51
CA ALA A 493 -10.96 -4.24 -15.02
C ALA A 493 -11.31 -2.76 -15.07
N ALA A 494 -10.27 -1.92 -15.15
CA ALA A 494 -10.38 -0.51 -15.51
C ALA A 494 -9.12 -0.09 -16.28
N GLN A 495 -9.08 1.15 -16.73
CA GLN A 495 -7.95 1.69 -17.48
C GLN A 495 -6.66 1.53 -16.69
N SER A 496 -5.65 0.97 -17.33
CA SER A 496 -4.26 0.89 -16.87
C SER A 496 -3.32 1.71 -17.74
N GLY A 497 -3.69 2.05 -18.98
CA GLY A 497 -2.80 2.70 -19.94
C GLY A 497 -1.92 1.71 -20.73
N ASP A 498 -1.10 2.24 -21.67
CA ASP A 498 -0.39 1.43 -22.69
C ASP A 498 1.15 1.53 -22.67
N ILE A 499 1.73 1.94 -21.53
CA ILE A 499 3.18 2.13 -21.29
C ILE A 499 3.82 3.27 -22.12
N ILE A 500 3.25 3.72 -23.25
CA ILE A 500 3.90 4.67 -24.17
C ILE A 500 3.23 6.05 -24.18
N SER A 501 1.92 6.12 -24.31
CA SER A 501 1.19 7.39 -24.51
C SER A 501 -0.13 7.50 -23.76
N ASN A 502 -0.68 6.37 -23.32
CA ASN A 502 -1.98 6.28 -22.69
C ASN A 502 -1.85 6.02 -21.17
N GLY A 503 -2.78 6.57 -20.39
CA GLY A 503 -2.76 6.46 -18.93
C GLY A 503 -3.59 7.55 -18.27
N TYR A 504 -3.31 7.83 -17.02
CA TYR A 504 -4.03 8.82 -16.22
C TYR A 504 -3.12 9.99 -15.88
N LYS A 505 -3.69 11.20 -15.85
CA LYS A 505 -2.96 12.40 -15.43
C LYS A 505 -2.79 12.39 -13.93
N ILE A 506 -1.55 12.41 -13.46
CA ILE A 506 -1.19 12.58 -12.05
C ILE A 506 -0.29 13.80 -11.88
N THR A 507 -0.27 14.35 -10.67
CA THR A 507 0.83 15.19 -10.20
C THR A 507 1.85 14.30 -9.51
N SER A 508 3.14 14.47 -9.83
CA SER A 508 4.21 13.77 -9.11
C SER A 508 5.49 14.60 -9.09
N GLY A 509 6.10 14.74 -7.91
CA GLY A 509 7.26 15.59 -7.68
C GLY A 509 7.00 17.05 -8.03
N GLY A 510 5.79 17.55 -7.73
CA GLY A 510 5.32 18.91 -7.99
C GLY A 510 5.02 19.23 -9.47
N LYS A 511 5.04 18.22 -10.35
CA LYS A 511 4.76 18.39 -11.79
C LYS A 511 3.38 17.82 -12.10
N ASN A 512 2.54 18.63 -12.71
CA ASN A 512 1.24 18.21 -13.23
C ASN A 512 1.36 17.34 -14.49
N ASP A 513 0.24 16.73 -14.87
CA ASP A 513 0.06 15.97 -16.12
C ASP A 513 1.15 14.90 -16.33
N GLN A 514 1.71 14.34 -15.25
CA GLN A 514 2.59 13.19 -15.33
C GLN A 514 1.76 11.93 -15.63
N PRO A 515 2.33 10.95 -16.35
CA PRO A 515 1.60 9.75 -16.74
C PRO A 515 1.60 8.68 -15.63
N GLY A 516 0.43 8.42 -15.07
CA GLY A 516 0.12 7.25 -14.23
C GLY A 516 -0.47 6.08 -15.03
N GLY A 517 -0.23 4.84 -14.59
CA GLY A 517 -0.70 3.64 -15.30
C GLY A 517 -0.39 2.33 -14.58
N GLY A 518 -0.52 1.21 -15.30
CA GLY A 518 -0.45 -0.14 -14.73
C GLY A 518 -1.79 -0.57 -14.11
N THR A 519 -1.90 -1.83 -13.68
CA THR A 519 -3.04 -2.26 -12.85
C THR A 519 -3.05 -1.57 -11.48
N SER A 520 -1.90 -1.01 -11.10
CA SER A 520 -1.74 0.01 -10.07
C SER A 520 -2.61 1.26 -10.25
N LEU A 521 -2.98 1.63 -11.48
CA LEU A 521 -3.99 2.67 -11.73
C LEU A 521 -5.41 2.08 -11.64
N SER A 522 -5.64 0.89 -12.19
CA SER A 522 -7.00 0.35 -12.30
C SER A 522 -7.61 0.02 -10.94
N SER A 523 -6.82 -0.49 -9.99
CA SER A 523 -7.27 -0.80 -8.62
C SER A 523 -7.83 0.42 -7.86
N PRO A 524 -7.11 1.55 -7.71
CA PRO A 524 -7.63 2.74 -7.04
C PRO A 524 -8.75 3.44 -7.83
N LEU A 525 -8.81 3.30 -9.17
CA LEU A 525 -9.98 3.74 -9.93
C LEU A 525 -11.24 2.98 -9.49
N TRP A 526 -11.16 1.64 -9.34
CA TRP A 526 -12.26 0.82 -8.83
C TRP A 526 -12.62 1.13 -7.38
N LEU A 527 -11.63 1.42 -6.53
CA LEU A 527 -11.87 1.91 -5.17
C LEU A 527 -12.77 3.15 -5.18
N GLY A 528 -12.47 4.15 -6.00
CA GLY A 528 -13.29 5.36 -6.10
C GLY A 528 -14.67 5.10 -6.72
N MET A 529 -14.77 4.27 -7.76
CA MET A 529 -16.06 3.90 -8.38
C MET A 529 -16.96 3.14 -7.39
N TRP A 530 -16.40 2.19 -6.65
CA TRP A 530 -17.12 1.46 -5.60
C TRP A 530 -17.49 2.36 -4.42
N THR A 531 -16.66 3.35 -4.10
CA THR A 531 -16.98 4.35 -3.07
C THR A 531 -18.27 5.11 -3.38
N ARG A 532 -18.56 5.42 -4.65
CA ARG A 532 -19.86 5.97 -5.05
C ARG A 532 -20.98 4.94 -4.87
N THR A 533 -20.76 3.71 -5.33
CA THR A 533 -21.73 2.62 -5.13
C THR A 533 -22.08 2.43 -3.65
N GLN A 534 -21.09 2.48 -2.76
CA GLN A 534 -21.25 2.42 -1.31
C GLN A 534 -21.98 3.64 -0.72
N ALA A 535 -21.78 4.83 -1.28
CA ALA A 535 -22.49 6.04 -0.85
C ALA A 535 -24.01 5.91 -1.09
N ALA A 536 -24.41 5.34 -2.23
CA ALA A 536 -25.79 5.06 -2.58
C ALA A 536 -26.42 3.83 -1.90
N ALA A 537 -25.62 3.04 -1.18
CA ALA A 537 -26.07 1.78 -0.59
C ALA A 537 -27.29 1.95 0.33
N ARG A 538 -28.30 1.10 0.16
CA ARG A 538 -29.51 1.12 1.03
C ARG A 538 -29.24 0.61 2.44
N SER A 539 -28.29 -0.31 2.56
CA SER A 539 -27.85 -0.82 3.85
C SER A 539 -26.94 0.19 4.53
N ARG A 540 -27.17 0.44 5.83
CA ARG A 540 -26.29 1.30 6.62
C ARG A 540 -24.85 0.78 6.72
N LYS A 541 -24.65 -0.53 6.47
CA LYS A 541 -23.33 -1.16 6.44
C LYS A 541 -22.76 -1.33 5.01
N GLY A 542 -23.37 -0.67 4.01
CA GLY A 542 -22.96 -0.79 2.63
C GLY A 542 -23.29 -2.15 2.00
N ASN A 543 -22.69 -2.40 0.84
CA ASN A 543 -22.82 -3.62 0.05
C ASN A 543 -21.85 -4.74 0.46
N GLY A 544 -21.00 -4.52 1.46
CA GLY A 544 -20.01 -5.50 1.89
C GLY A 544 -18.86 -5.66 0.89
N PHE A 545 -18.20 -6.83 0.96
CA PHE A 545 -17.28 -7.32 -0.06
C PHE A 545 -17.95 -7.35 -1.45
N ALA A 546 -17.27 -6.80 -2.45
CA ALA A 546 -17.88 -6.52 -3.75
C ALA A 546 -18.17 -7.76 -4.61
N ASP A 547 -17.30 -8.78 -4.60
CA ASP A 547 -17.39 -9.89 -5.56
C ASP A 547 -18.72 -10.65 -5.52
N PRO A 548 -19.28 -11.04 -4.36
CA PRO A 548 -20.59 -11.70 -4.34
C PRO A 548 -21.71 -10.90 -5.01
N ALA A 549 -21.63 -9.57 -4.96
CA ALA A 549 -22.60 -8.68 -5.60
C ALA A 549 -22.32 -8.53 -7.10
N ILE A 550 -21.05 -8.29 -7.48
CA ILE A 550 -20.61 -8.16 -8.88
C ILE A 550 -20.93 -9.43 -9.65
N TYR A 551 -20.51 -10.61 -9.17
CA TYR A 551 -20.73 -11.87 -9.86
C TYR A 551 -22.21 -12.21 -9.99
N ARG A 552 -23.04 -11.87 -8.99
CA ARG A 552 -24.49 -12.09 -9.06
C ARG A 552 -25.15 -11.25 -10.17
N LEU A 553 -24.68 -10.02 -10.40
CA LEU A 553 -25.19 -9.17 -11.47
C LEU A 553 -24.62 -9.55 -12.83
N ALA A 554 -23.30 -9.74 -12.91
CA ALA A 554 -22.61 -10.01 -14.16
C ALA A 554 -22.96 -11.38 -14.76
N THR A 555 -23.31 -12.38 -13.93
CA THR A 555 -23.82 -13.67 -14.41
C THR A 555 -25.27 -13.61 -14.91
N ASN A 556 -25.98 -12.49 -14.73
CA ASN A 556 -27.30 -12.28 -15.30
C ASN A 556 -27.17 -11.69 -16.71
N PRO A 557 -27.45 -12.47 -17.79
CA PRO A 557 -27.24 -11.99 -19.16
C PRO A 557 -28.11 -10.81 -19.56
N SER A 558 -29.21 -10.56 -18.84
CA SER A 558 -30.08 -9.40 -19.09
C SER A 558 -29.56 -8.09 -18.50
N LYS A 559 -28.57 -8.16 -17.60
CA LYS A 559 -28.00 -7.01 -16.90
C LYS A 559 -26.55 -6.75 -17.29
N TYR A 560 -25.78 -7.83 -17.50
CA TYR A 560 -24.35 -7.78 -17.76
C TYR A 560 -23.90 -6.67 -18.72
N LEU A 561 -24.41 -6.63 -19.95
CA LEU A 561 -23.97 -5.66 -20.97
C LEU A 561 -24.47 -4.22 -20.72
N THR A 562 -25.31 -4.01 -19.71
CA THR A 562 -25.73 -2.68 -19.25
C THR A 562 -24.86 -2.21 -18.08
N ASP A 563 -24.45 -3.13 -17.21
CA ASP A 563 -23.63 -2.85 -16.03
C ASP A 563 -22.12 -2.87 -16.32
N PHE A 564 -21.70 -3.57 -17.38
CA PHE A 564 -20.30 -3.74 -17.77
C PHE A 564 -20.12 -3.62 -19.28
N PHE A 565 -19.01 -2.99 -19.66
CA PHE A 565 -18.46 -3.07 -20.99
C PHE A 565 -17.60 -4.33 -21.11
N ASP A 566 -18.09 -5.30 -21.87
CA ASP A 566 -17.38 -6.54 -22.20
C ASP A 566 -16.22 -6.27 -23.16
N VAL A 567 -15.01 -6.21 -22.61
CA VAL A 567 -13.78 -5.91 -23.34
C VAL A 567 -13.43 -7.03 -24.33
N GLY A 568 -13.63 -8.30 -23.93
CA GLY A 568 -13.35 -9.47 -24.77
C GLY A 568 -14.41 -9.78 -25.82
N GLY A 569 -15.54 -9.07 -25.79
CA GLY A 569 -16.57 -9.07 -26.84
C GLY A 569 -16.24 -8.21 -28.07
N THR A 570 -15.10 -7.49 -28.09
CA THR A 570 -14.74 -6.58 -29.19
C THR A 570 -14.29 -7.35 -30.47
N PRO A 571 -14.58 -6.87 -31.70
CA PRO A 571 -14.30 -7.60 -32.94
C PRO A 571 -12.81 -7.91 -33.15
N THR A 572 -12.55 -9.05 -33.81
CA THR A 572 -11.26 -9.72 -34.13
C THR A 572 -10.18 -8.89 -34.85
N GLU A 573 -10.34 -7.58 -35.01
CA GLU A 573 -9.27 -6.67 -35.47
C GLU A 573 -8.27 -6.32 -34.34
N THR A 574 -8.64 -6.61 -33.09
CA THR A 574 -7.72 -6.68 -31.95
C THR A 574 -6.92 -7.98 -32.01
N VAL A 575 -5.60 -7.90 -31.97
CA VAL A 575 -4.73 -9.06 -31.70
C VAL A 575 -5.28 -9.79 -30.46
N PRO A 576 -5.59 -11.10 -30.51
CA PRO A 576 -5.94 -11.85 -29.31
C PRO A 576 -4.85 -11.61 -28.27
N ASN A 577 -5.17 -10.86 -27.22
CA ASN A 577 -4.26 -10.65 -26.12
C ASN A 577 -4.32 -11.91 -25.27
N CYS A 578 -3.35 -12.81 -25.50
CA CYS A 578 -3.25 -14.08 -24.80
C CYS A 578 -2.14 -14.00 -23.74
N ASN A 579 -2.53 -13.93 -22.48
CA ASN A 579 -1.61 -13.88 -21.35
C ASN A 579 -1.40 -15.30 -20.80
N GLY A 580 -0.43 -16.05 -21.32
CA GLY A 580 -0.02 -17.32 -20.71
C GLY A 580 0.51 -18.40 -21.65
N PRO A 581 1.06 -19.50 -21.10
CA PRO A 581 1.65 -20.59 -21.87
C PRO A 581 0.63 -21.50 -22.58
N VAL A 582 -0.67 -21.33 -22.32
CA VAL A 582 -1.77 -22.06 -22.97
C VAL A 582 -2.55 -21.08 -23.87
N PRO A 583 -2.20 -20.95 -25.17
CA PRO A 583 -2.56 -19.80 -26.00
C PRO A 583 -4.04 -19.71 -26.45
N ALA A 584 -4.95 -20.51 -25.88
CA ALA A 584 -6.36 -20.52 -26.27
C ALA A 584 -7.33 -20.25 -25.11
N THR A 585 -6.93 -20.48 -23.85
CA THR A 585 -7.79 -20.27 -22.68
C THR A 585 -7.55 -18.93 -21.99
N ASN A 586 -6.37 -18.33 -22.14
CA ASN A 586 -6.01 -17.06 -21.49
C ASN A 586 -6.02 -15.89 -22.47
N CYS A 587 -6.82 -15.99 -23.53
CA CYS A 587 -7.04 -14.90 -24.45
C CYS A 587 -8.30 -14.16 -24.02
N SER A 588 -8.32 -12.85 -24.24
CA SER A 588 -9.56 -12.10 -24.05
C SER A 588 -10.68 -12.67 -24.93
N HIS A 589 -11.88 -12.80 -24.35
CA HIS A 589 -13.04 -13.42 -24.98
C HIS A 589 -14.33 -12.85 -24.38
N SER A 590 -15.45 -13.02 -25.06
CA SER A 590 -16.72 -12.46 -24.59
C SER A 590 -17.12 -13.01 -23.21
N ASN A 591 -17.81 -12.17 -22.42
CA ASN A 591 -18.13 -12.36 -21.01
C ASN A 591 -16.88 -12.35 -20.10
N TRP A 592 -16.96 -13.00 -18.93
CA TRP A 592 -15.80 -13.09 -18.04
C TRP A 592 -14.60 -13.73 -18.72
N ASP A 593 -13.42 -13.10 -18.70
CA ASP A 593 -12.17 -13.66 -19.21
C ASP A 593 -10.96 -13.43 -18.27
N TYR A 594 -9.85 -14.13 -18.53
CA TYR A 594 -8.62 -14.02 -17.73
C TYR A 594 -7.80 -12.75 -17.96
N ASN A 595 -8.29 -11.78 -18.73
CA ASN A 595 -7.57 -10.55 -19.01
C ASN A 595 -8.26 -9.32 -18.41
N SER A 596 -9.58 -9.33 -18.39
CA SER A 596 -10.43 -8.20 -17.99
C SER A 596 -11.55 -8.60 -17.01
N GLY A 597 -11.65 -9.89 -16.67
CA GLY A 597 -12.72 -10.38 -15.81
C GLY A 597 -14.05 -10.09 -16.48
N TRP A 598 -15.00 -9.53 -15.74
CA TRP A 598 -16.28 -9.08 -16.32
C TRP A 598 -16.18 -7.82 -17.21
N GLY A 599 -15.01 -7.18 -17.28
CA GLY A 599 -14.79 -5.96 -18.06
C GLY A 599 -14.80 -4.69 -17.22
N THR A 600 -15.08 -3.54 -17.85
CA THR A 600 -15.07 -2.23 -17.18
C THR A 600 -16.48 -1.75 -16.85
N PRO A 601 -16.70 -1.06 -15.72
CA PRO A 601 -18.06 -0.82 -15.24
C PRO A 601 -18.76 0.33 -15.96
N ASP A 602 -20.08 0.23 -16.05
CA ASP A 602 -20.99 1.37 -16.06
C ASP A 602 -21.49 1.57 -14.63
N VAL A 603 -20.91 2.55 -13.92
CA VAL A 603 -21.12 2.69 -12.48
C VAL A 603 -22.56 3.08 -12.15
N THR A 604 -23.22 3.89 -13.00
CA THR A 604 -24.62 4.28 -12.80
C THR A 604 -25.53 3.06 -12.88
N HIS A 605 -25.41 2.25 -13.92
CA HIS A 605 -26.26 1.07 -14.10
C HIS A 605 -25.97 0.01 -13.04
N LEU A 606 -24.69 -0.27 -12.77
CA LEU A 606 -24.27 -1.17 -11.70
C LEU A 606 -24.88 -0.77 -10.35
N THR A 607 -24.80 0.51 -9.99
CA THR A 607 -25.36 1.02 -8.73
C THR A 607 -26.89 0.94 -8.71
N LEU A 608 -27.57 1.21 -9.83
CA LEU A 608 -29.03 1.06 -9.94
C LEU A 608 -29.47 -0.40 -9.81
N ASP A 609 -28.72 -1.35 -10.34
CA ASP A 609 -29.07 -2.76 -10.26
C ASP A 609 -28.73 -3.38 -8.89
N LEU A 610 -27.72 -2.85 -8.19
CA LEU A 610 -27.41 -3.20 -6.80
C LEU A 610 -28.43 -2.63 -5.81
N ASP A 611 -28.65 -1.31 -5.86
CA ASP A 611 -29.33 -0.57 -4.79
C ASP A 611 -30.63 0.11 -5.26
N GLY A 612 -30.98 0.05 -6.55
CA GLY A 612 -32.19 0.68 -7.08
C GLY A 612 -32.22 2.20 -6.96
N THR A 613 -31.07 2.82 -6.71
CA THR A 613 -30.88 4.27 -6.57
C THR A 613 -29.42 4.62 -6.76
N THR A 614 -29.11 5.81 -7.27
CA THR A 614 -27.77 6.40 -7.28
C THR A 614 -27.66 7.60 -6.35
N THR A 615 -28.67 7.81 -5.50
CA THR A 615 -28.68 8.92 -4.53
C THR A 615 -27.92 8.49 -3.28
N PRO A 616 -26.93 9.27 -2.82
CA PRO A 616 -26.22 8.97 -1.59
C PRO A 616 -27.16 8.90 -0.38
N SER A 617 -26.96 7.90 0.47
CA SER A 617 -27.67 7.73 1.73
C SER A 617 -27.34 8.81 2.77
N HIS A 618 -26.13 9.37 2.68
CA HIS A 618 -25.60 10.38 3.60
C HIS A 618 -24.90 11.49 2.84
N MET A 619 -25.65 12.55 2.49
CA MET A 619 -25.08 13.75 1.87
C MET A 619 -24.09 14.44 2.81
N THR A 620 -22.91 14.75 2.29
CA THR A 620 -21.88 15.54 2.96
C THR A 620 -21.66 16.85 2.22
N THR A 621 -21.17 17.86 2.95
CA THR A 621 -20.73 19.10 2.30
C THR A 621 -19.30 18.86 1.82
N PRO A 622 -19.02 18.96 0.50
CA PRO A 622 -17.66 18.80 0.01
C PRO A 622 -16.75 19.85 0.63
N ASN A 623 -15.50 19.47 0.89
CA ASN A 623 -14.49 20.46 1.25
C ASN A 623 -14.31 21.48 0.11
N PRO A 624 -13.89 22.71 0.41
CA PRO A 624 -13.49 23.62 -0.64
C PRO A 624 -12.35 23.01 -1.47
N VAL A 625 -12.26 23.39 -2.75
CA VAL A 625 -11.05 23.14 -3.54
C VAL A 625 -9.87 23.73 -2.75
N PRO A 626 -8.76 22.99 -2.57
CA PRO A 626 -7.61 23.53 -1.87
C PRO A 626 -7.21 24.85 -2.50
N THR A 627 -6.80 25.82 -1.69
CA THR A 627 -6.23 27.04 -2.23
C THR A 627 -4.73 26.96 -2.07
N ILE A 628 -4.01 26.79 -3.18
CA ILE A 628 -2.55 26.90 -3.19
C ILE A 628 -2.26 28.40 -3.21
N THR A 629 -2.03 28.99 -2.03
CA THR A 629 -1.86 30.45 -1.89
C THR A 629 -0.58 30.83 -1.15
N PRO A 630 0.35 31.57 -1.79
CA PRO A 630 0.60 31.70 -3.23
C PRO A 630 1.67 30.72 -3.68
N VAL A 631 1.67 30.33 -4.96
CA VAL A 631 2.90 29.86 -5.61
C VAL A 631 3.90 31.00 -5.53
N ILE A 632 4.74 31.00 -4.51
CA ILE A 632 5.78 31.99 -4.35
C ILE A 632 6.95 31.56 -5.26
N SER A 633 6.73 31.68 -6.58
CA SER A 633 7.79 31.45 -7.56
C SER A 633 8.92 32.44 -7.33
N GLY A 634 10.14 31.92 -7.36
CA GLY A 634 11.37 32.68 -7.28
C GLY A 634 11.36 34.00 -8.03
N THR A 635 11.88 35.04 -7.40
CA THR A 635 12.22 36.28 -8.13
C THR A 635 13.55 36.10 -8.84
N THR A 636 13.62 36.48 -10.12
CA THR A 636 14.90 36.55 -10.83
C THR A 636 15.77 37.66 -10.23
N CYS A 637 17.09 37.45 -10.17
CA CYS A 637 18.04 38.45 -9.64
C CYS A 637 17.79 39.88 -10.17
N PRO A 638 17.74 40.91 -9.29
CA PRO A 638 17.87 40.84 -7.83
C PRO A 638 16.58 40.39 -7.13
N GLY A 639 16.68 39.36 -6.30
CA GLY A 639 15.62 38.96 -5.36
C GLY A 639 15.81 37.53 -4.85
N PRO A 640 15.02 37.07 -3.85
CA PRO A 640 15.04 35.70 -3.38
C PRO A 640 14.68 34.71 -4.49
N GLN A 641 15.47 33.65 -4.61
CA GLN A 641 15.25 32.59 -5.60
C GLN A 641 14.14 31.64 -5.14
N MET A 642 13.92 31.48 -3.84
CA MET A 642 12.88 30.61 -3.29
C MET A 642 12.12 31.38 -2.20
N PRO A 643 11.28 32.35 -2.54
CA PRO A 643 10.41 32.98 -1.56
C PRO A 643 9.30 31.98 -1.19
N ASP A 644 8.72 32.13 0.00
CA ASP A 644 7.79 31.14 0.56
C ASP A 644 6.62 31.77 1.31
N ALA A 645 5.50 31.07 1.33
CA ALA A 645 4.41 31.45 2.20
C ALA A 645 4.85 31.27 3.67
N THR A 646 4.11 31.90 4.58
CA THR A 646 4.43 31.80 6.01
C THR A 646 3.16 31.41 6.74
N GLY A 647 3.27 30.64 7.81
CA GLY A 647 2.13 30.09 8.55
C GLY A 647 1.74 28.67 8.16
N ASP A 648 2.62 27.98 7.45
CA ASP A 648 2.48 26.71 6.74
C ASP A 648 3.53 25.66 7.15
N ALA A 649 4.19 25.87 8.29
CA ALA A 649 5.05 24.88 8.94
C ALA A 649 4.31 24.19 10.11
N PRO A 650 3.35 23.27 9.88
CA PRO A 650 2.52 22.71 10.94
C PRO A 650 3.32 21.79 11.87
N ASN A 651 3.00 21.85 13.16
CA ASN A 651 3.55 20.95 14.17
C ASN A 651 2.84 19.58 14.13
N ASP A 652 3.17 18.78 13.12
CA ASP A 652 2.64 17.41 12.91
C ASP A 652 3.57 16.31 13.47
N TYR A 653 4.59 16.71 14.24
CA TYR A 653 5.48 15.80 14.94
C TYR A 653 4.79 15.13 16.15
N PRO A 654 5.34 14.03 16.71
CA PRO A 654 4.77 13.41 17.89
C PRO A 654 4.48 14.41 19.02
N ALA A 655 3.28 14.33 19.60
CA ALA A 655 2.74 15.28 20.58
C ALA A 655 2.55 16.73 20.08
N GLY A 656 2.59 16.94 18.76
CA GLY A 656 2.26 18.19 18.11
C GLY A 656 0.76 18.45 18.06
N ASP A 657 0.41 19.72 17.92
CA ASP A 657 -0.96 20.24 17.97
C ASP A 657 -1.42 20.83 16.63
N GLY A 658 -0.62 20.66 15.56
CA GLY A 658 -0.89 21.22 14.23
C GLY A 658 -0.72 22.74 14.15
N SER A 659 -0.25 23.41 15.22
CA SER A 659 0.03 24.84 15.17
C SER A 659 1.30 25.15 14.36
N ASN A 660 1.39 26.35 13.80
CA ASN A 660 2.55 26.76 13.01
C ASN A 660 3.82 26.91 13.86
N MET A 661 4.94 26.38 13.37
CA MET A 661 6.25 26.49 14.00
C MET A 661 7.07 27.60 13.36
N ASP A 662 6.93 28.84 13.87
CA ASP A 662 7.58 30.02 13.29
C ASP A 662 9.12 29.92 13.16
N ASN A 663 9.79 29.05 13.93
CA ASN A 663 11.23 28.82 13.85
C ASN A 663 11.66 27.86 12.74
N LEU A 664 10.71 27.12 12.19
CA LEU A 664 10.86 26.24 11.02
C LEU A 664 10.05 26.76 9.83
N ASP A 665 9.38 27.90 9.95
CA ASP A 665 8.60 28.53 8.89
C ASP A 665 9.54 29.39 8.01
N ILE A 666 9.75 28.97 6.78
CA ILE A 666 10.64 29.59 5.80
C ILE A 666 9.96 30.84 5.25
N VAL A 667 10.72 31.91 5.10
CA VAL A 667 10.25 33.14 4.43
C VAL A 667 10.84 33.21 3.02
N SER A 668 12.12 32.89 2.90
CA SER A 668 12.79 32.81 1.60
C SER A 668 14.19 32.22 1.67
N ALA A 669 14.70 31.76 0.52
CA ALA A 669 16.13 31.56 0.29
C ALA A 669 16.66 32.32 -0.94
N ALA A 670 17.92 32.76 -0.86
CA ALA A 670 18.59 33.57 -1.87
C ALA A 670 20.06 33.18 -2.07
N PHE A 671 20.54 33.34 -3.30
CA PHE A 671 21.94 33.17 -3.67
C PHE A 671 22.62 34.52 -3.91
N ALA A 672 23.92 34.57 -3.65
CA ALA A 672 24.79 35.66 -4.03
C ALA A 672 26.21 35.16 -4.30
N SER A 673 27.00 35.93 -5.06
CA SER A 673 28.43 35.67 -5.26
C SER A 673 29.23 36.87 -4.76
N PRO A 674 29.60 36.92 -3.47
CA PRO A 674 30.33 38.06 -2.91
C PRO A 674 31.72 38.25 -3.53
N ASP A 675 32.29 37.19 -4.09
CA ASP A 675 33.53 37.19 -4.86
C ASP A 675 33.51 36.05 -5.91
N ALA A 676 34.58 35.92 -6.69
CA ALA A 676 34.67 34.94 -7.78
C ALA A 676 34.84 33.48 -7.32
N SER A 677 35.03 33.23 -6.02
CA SER A 677 35.33 31.92 -5.44
C SER A 677 34.31 31.43 -4.42
N THR A 678 33.33 32.26 -4.08
CA THR A 678 32.37 31.99 -3.00
C THR A 678 30.93 32.06 -3.51
N LEU A 679 30.15 31.02 -3.23
CA LEU A 679 28.68 31.06 -3.27
C LEU A 679 28.17 31.37 -1.87
N ARG A 680 27.42 32.46 -1.72
CA ARG A 680 26.68 32.76 -0.51
C ARG A 680 25.24 32.29 -0.66
N VAL A 681 24.79 31.47 0.28
CA VAL A 681 23.39 31.05 0.40
C VAL A 681 22.83 31.70 1.66
N THR A 682 21.64 32.30 1.56
CA THR A 682 20.93 32.87 2.71
C THR A 682 19.55 32.25 2.79
N LEU A 683 19.22 31.59 3.90
CA LEU A 683 17.87 31.14 4.23
C LEU A 683 17.31 32.07 5.32
N THR A 684 16.10 32.56 5.13
CA THR A 684 15.38 33.43 6.07
C THR A 684 14.18 32.69 6.61
N LEU A 685 14.01 32.69 7.93
CA LEU A 685 12.92 32.05 8.64
C LEU A 685 12.09 33.12 9.34
N LYS A 686 10.80 32.87 9.51
CA LYS A 686 9.86 33.81 10.12
C LYS A 686 10.29 34.22 11.52
N ASN A 687 10.79 33.29 12.32
CA ASN A 687 11.40 33.57 13.63
C ASN A 687 12.45 32.53 14.00
N LEU A 688 13.65 32.61 13.39
CA LEU A 688 14.73 31.65 13.64
C LEU A 688 15.08 31.60 15.13
N ALA A 689 14.91 30.43 15.73
CA ALA A 689 15.40 30.11 17.06
C ALA A 689 15.89 28.67 17.06
N ALA A 690 17.03 28.42 17.73
CA ALA A 690 17.33 27.06 18.14
C ALA A 690 16.24 26.62 19.13
N PRO A 691 15.65 25.42 18.98
CA PRO A 691 14.42 25.04 19.70
C PRO A 691 14.57 25.17 21.23
N PRO A 692 13.54 25.57 22.03
CA PRO A 692 12.07 25.44 21.87
C PRO A 692 11.29 26.80 21.86
N PRO A 693 9.98 26.94 21.53
CA PRO A 693 8.84 25.99 21.43
C PRO A 693 8.27 25.78 19.99
N PRO A 694 7.46 24.73 19.76
CA PRO A 694 6.84 23.82 20.74
C PRO A 694 7.80 22.78 21.35
N ALA A 695 7.44 22.27 22.53
CA ALA A 695 8.33 21.51 23.45
C ALA A 695 8.70 20.09 22.99
N ASN A 696 8.16 19.64 21.86
CA ASN A 696 8.31 18.30 21.32
C ASN A 696 9.52 18.11 20.38
N ILE A 697 10.29 19.17 20.08
CA ILE A 697 11.40 19.13 19.11
C ILE A 697 12.71 19.66 19.75
N PRO A 698 13.70 18.81 20.09
CA PRO A 698 14.99 19.21 20.67
C PRO A 698 16.04 19.82 19.73
N SER A 699 15.88 19.75 18.40
CA SER A 699 16.83 20.29 17.41
C SER A 699 16.19 20.38 16.02
N ALA A 700 16.81 21.10 15.08
CA ALA A 700 16.33 21.24 13.72
C ALA A 700 17.47 21.26 12.69
N LEU A 701 17.09 20.98 11.45
CA LEU A 701 17.92 20.95 10.26
C LEU A 701 17.35 21.91 9.24
N TRP A 702 18.22 22.71 8.62
CA TRP A 702 17.85 23.65 7.57
C TRP A 702 18.70 23.41 6.33
N ARG A 703 18.05 23.25 5.18
CA ARG A 703 18.69 22.91 3.90
C ARG A 703 18.27 23.85 2.79
N VAL A 704 19.22 24.15 1.92
CA VAL A 704 18.97 24.78 0.62
C VAL A 704 19.69 23.95 -0.43
N THR A 705 18.96 23.53 -1.45
CA THR A 705 19.39 22.57 -2.47
C THR A 705 19.29 23.20 -3.85
N TRP A 706 20.18 22.84 -4.77
CA TRP A 706 20.16 23.27 -6.17
C TRP A 706 20.87 22.25 -7.07
N THR A 707 20.67 22.39 -8.38
CA THR A 707 21.31 21.55 -9.40
C THR A 707 22.34 22.34 -10.19
N TYR A 708 23.49 21.73 -10.43
CA TYR A 708 24.53 22.20 -11.35
C TYR A 708 25.15 21.01 -12.08
N ASN A 709 25.21 21.04 -13.42
CA ASN A 709 25.68 19.92 -14.26
C ASN A 709 25.06 18.57 -13.87
N ASP A 710 23.74 18.52 -13.79
CA ASP A 710 22.95 17.31 -13.42
C ASP A 710 23.29 16.70 -12.06
N THR A 711 24.11 17.38 -11.25
CA THR A 711 24.44 16.99 -9.87
C THR A 711 23.74 17.93 -8.91
N GLN A 712 23.08 17.35 -7.91
CA GLN A 712 22.42 18.10 -6.86
C GLN A 712 23.41 18.42 -5.73
N TYR A 713 23.45 19.68 -5.31
CA TYR A 713 24.28 20.19 -4.23
C TYR A 713 23.39 20.82 -3.16
N MET A 714 23.88 20.86 -1.92
CA MET A 714 23.16 21.45 -0.81
C MET A 714 24.06 22.26 0.13
N ALA A 715 23.44 23.22 0.80
CA ALA A 715 23.93 23.90 1.99
C ALA A 715 23.05 23.46 3.16
N GLU A 716 23.66 23.02 4.26
CA GLU A 716 22.96 22.48 5.43
C GLU A 716 23.42 23.18 6.70
N ALA A 717 22.50 23.52 7.58
CA ALA A 717 22.77 23.94 8.94
C ALA A 717 22.01 23.05 9.91
N SER A 718 22.67 22.65 10.99
CA SER A 718 22.03 21.97 12.12
C SER A 718 22.31 22.74 13.40
N SER A 719 21.41 22.64 14.37
CA SER A 719 21.64 23.18 15.73
C SER A 719 21.48 22.10 16.78
N ASN A 720 22.33 22.04 17.80
CA ASN A 720 22.07 21.20 18.98
C ASN A 720 21.91 22.05 20.25
N GLY A 721 20.93 21.70 21.10
CA GLY A 721 20.71 22.33 22.41
C GLY A 721 19.62 23.40 22.47
N ALA A 722 19.25 23.79 23.70
CA ALA A 722 18.07 24.62 23.98
C ALA A 722 18.35 26.14 24.06
N GLY A 723 17.48 26.95 23.48
CA GLY A 723 17.41 28.42 23.65
C GLY A 723 18.27 29.24 22.66
N PRO A 724 18.33 30.58 22.81
CA PRO A 724 18.97 31.50 21.84
C PRO A 724 20.50 31.34 21.68
N ALA A 725 21.11 30.40 22.40
CA ALA A 725 22.54 30.09 22.38
C ALA A 725 22.87 28.77 21.65
N GLY A 726 21.91 28.14 20.96
CA GLY A 726 22.14 26.92 20.20
C GLY A 726 23.30 27.05 19.21
N VAL A 727 24.18 26.05 19.17
CA VAL A 727 25.36 26.07 18.31
C VAL A 727 24.94 25.62 16.92
N PHE A 728 24.97 26.54 15.94
CA PHE A 728 24.74 26.23 14.54
C PHE A 728 26.01 25.67 13.88
N VAL A 729 25.87 24.54 13.20
CA VAL A 729 26.93 23.90 12.41
C VAL A 729 26.56 23.99 10.95
N PHE A 730 27.41 24.62 10.14
CA PHE A 730 27.19 24.84 8.71
C PHE A 730 28.06 23.89 7.88
N SER A 731 27.43 23.24 6.91
CA SER A 731 28.06 22.30 5.98
C SER A 731 27.56 22.50 4.56
N ALA A 732 28.32 22.08 3.55
CA ALA A 732 27.89 22.07 2.15
C ALA A 732 28.60 20.97 1.34
N GLY A 733 27.97 20.52 0.26
CA GLY A 733 28.51 19.46 -0.59
C GLY A 733 27.48 18.85 -1.55
N PRO A 734 27.83 17.76 -2.26
CA PRO A 734 26.88 17.01 -3.07
C PRO A 734 25.81 16.36 -2.18
N ALA A 735 24.56 16.40 -2.62
CA ALA A 735 23.42 15.97 -1.82
C ALA A 735 23.44 14.46 -1.47
N ASN A 736 24.09 13.65 -2.30
CA ASN A 736 24.26 12.20 -2.14
C ASN A 736 25.65 11.80 -1.59
N GLY A 737 26.44 12.76 -1.11
CA GLY A 737 27.81 12.53 -0.64
C GLY A 737 28.11 13.18 0.70
N SER A 738 29.37 13.11 1.11
CA SER A 738 29.82 13.70 2.38
C SER A 738 29.80 15.22 2.32
N LEU A 739 29.06 15.85 3.24
CA LEU A 739 29.10 17.29 3.42
C LEU A 739 30.38 17.72 4.12
N THR A 740 30.93 18.85 3.69
CA THR A 740 32.13 19.45 4.31
C THR A 740 31.72 20.66 5.13
N ARG A 741 32.39 20.86 6.28
CA ARG A 741 32.12 22.02 7.14
C ARG A 741 32.53 23.30 6.42
N VAL A 742 31.65 24.29 6.41
CA VAL A 742 31.87 25.60 5.79
C VAL A 742 31.70 26.72 6.82
N SER A 743 32.15 27.93 6.47
CA SER A 743 31.87 29.11 7.28
C SER A 743 30.41 29.54 7.10
N GLY A 744 29.74 29.88 8.20
CA GLY A 744 28.40 30.43 8.17
C GLY A 744 28.06 31.23 9.42
N THR A 745 26.95 31.96 9.38
CA THR A 745 26.45 32.78 10.49
C THR A 745 24.96 32.60 10.65
N ALA A 746 24.49 32.55 11.90
CA ALA A 746 23.06 32.54 12.25
C ALA A 746 22.68 33.86 12.91
N THR A 747 21.57 34.47 12.48
CA THR A 747 20.95 35.64 13.12
C THR A 747 19.61 35.19 13.69
N VAL A 748 19.51 35.07 15.01
CA VAL A 748 18.34 34.55 15.73
C VAL A 748 17.28 35.66 15.93
N GLY A 749 16.00 35.31 15.89
CA GLY A 749 14.85 36.20 16.10
C GLY A 749 13.94 36.32 14.87
N PRO A 750 12.97 37.26 14.89
CA PRO A 750 12.05 37.50 13.76
C PRO A 750 12.81 37.83 12.46
N ASN A 751 12.42 37.19 11.35
CA ASN A 751 13.14 37.23 10.06
C ASN A 751 14.63 36.82 10.20
N GLY A 752 14.89 35.89 11.12
CA GLY A 752 16.23 35.40 11.37
C GLY A 752 16.80 34.65 10.18
N THR A 753 18.14 34.64 10.06
CA THR A 753 18.82 34.15 8.86
C THR A 753 19.89 33.13 9.16
N LEU A 754 20.05 32.16 8.26
CA LEU A 754 21.20 31.28 8.16
C LEU A 754 21.95 31.63 6.89
N VAL A 755 23.21 32.02 7.02
CA VAL A 755 24.05 32.45 5.89
C VAL A 755 25.25 31.51 5.77
N TRP A 756 25.34 30.78 4.67
CA TRP A 756 26.49 29.95 4.32
C TRP A 756 27.40 30.73 3.37
N ASN A 757 28.71 30.75 3.64
CA ASN A 757 29.72 31.17 2.66
C ASN A 757 30.47 29.92 2.19
N ILE A 758 30.12 29.45 1.00
CA ILE A 758 30.50 28.14 0.46
C ILE A 758 31.59 28.36 -0.59
N PRO A 759 32.78 27.75 -0.43
CA PRO A 759 33.78 27.73 -1.50
C PRO A 759 33.19 27.02 -2.73
N LEU A 760 33.30 27.61 -3.92
CA LEU A 760 32.77 26.99 -5.15
C LEU A 760 33.35 25.59 -5.40
N SER A 761 34.57 25.34 -4.93
CA SER A 761 35.22 24.02 -4.99
C SER A 761 34.47 22.91 -4.23
N ALA A 762 33.66 23.25 -3.22
CA ALA A 762 32.85 22.28 -2.47
C ALA A 762 31.59 21.85 -3.22
N VAL A 763 31.20 22.59 -4.27
CA VAL A 763 29.90 22.43 -4.96
C VAL A 763 30.06 22.34 -6.49
N GLY A 764 31.07 21.60 -6.93
CA GLY A 764 31.27 21.30 -8.36
C GLY A 764 32.05 22.38 -9.14
N SER A 765 32.58 23.40 -8.46
CA SER A 765 33.36 24.49 -9.06
C SER A 765 32.66 25.20 -10.23
N PRO A 766 31.41 25.68 -10.09
CA PRO A 766 30.73 26.36 -11.18
C PRO A 766 31.46 27.66 -11.54
N PRO A 767 31.79 27.90 -12.83
CA PRO A 767 32.46 29.14 -13.24
C PRO A 767 31.51 30.35 -13.20
N ALA A 768 32.05 31.55 -13.24
CA ALA A 768 31.25 32.77 -13.43
C ALA A 768 30.39 32.67 -14.70
N GLY A 769 29.11 33.04 -14.59
CA GLY A 769 28.12 32.87 -15.65
C GLY A 769 27.40 31.52 -15.68
N ALA A 770 27.82 30.55 -14.87
CA ALA A 770 27.10 29.27 -14.74
C ALA A 770 25.74 29.47 -14.06
N SER A 771 24.73 28.71 -14.52
CA SER A 771 23.40 28.69 -13.94
C SER A 771 23.28 27.59 -12.89
N LEU A 772 22.81 27.96 -11.70
CA LEU A 772 22.28 27.04 -10.69
C LEU A 772 20.77 26.93 -10.93
N SER A 773 20.26 25.73 -11.16
CA SER A 773 18.87 25.49 -11.52
C SER A 773 18.14 24.67 -10.46
N LEU A 774 16.81 24.66 -10.56
CA LEU A 774 15.92 23.90 -9.68
C LEU A 774 16.21 24.09 -8.17
N PRO A 775 16.42 25.33 -7.69
CA PRO A 775 16.69 25.50 -6.27
C PRO A 775 15.43 25.31 -5.43
N PHE A 776 15.57 24.73 -4.25
CA PHE A 776 14.52 24.68 -3.23
C PHE A 776 15.15 24.65 -1.83
N ALA A 777 14.40 25.00 -0.80
CA ALA A 777 14.82 24.89 0.59
C ALA A 777 13.86 23.97 1.36
N GLU A 778 14.39 23.30 2.37
CA GLU A 778 13.62 22.40 3.23
C GLU A 778 14.15 22.50 4.66
N VAL A 779 13.27 22.34 5.62
CA VAL A 779 13.60 22.38 7.04
C VAL A 779 12.92 21.24 7.78
N HIS A 780 13.58 20.70 8.80
CA HIS A 780 13.13 19.50 9.50
C HIS A 780 13.30 19.65 11.01
N GLY A 781 12.29 19.24 11.76
CA GLY A 781 12.38 18.99 13.19
C GLY A 781 13.06 17.66 13.52
N SER A 782 13.70 17.58 14.69
CA SER A 782 14.24 16.34 15.26
C SER A 782 13.68 16.02 16.63
N PHE A 783 13.69 14.74 17.00
CA PHE A 783 13.45 14.29 18.36
C PHE A 783 14.57 13.38 18.88
N THR A 784 14.68 13.31 20.21
CA THR A 784 15.66 12.45 20.89
C THR A 784 15.00 11.13 21.25
N VAL A 785 15.62 10.02 20.84
CA VAL A 785 15.23 8.68 21.30
C VAL A 785 16.18 8.28 22.43
N LEU A 786 15.63 7.81 23.55
CA LEU A 786 16.40 7.36 24.72
C LEU A 786 17.46 6.34 24.29
N GLY A 787 18.74 6.72 24.38
CA GLY A 787 19.89 5.83 24.19
C GLY A 787 20.55 5.84 22.80
N THR A 788 20.01 6.52 21.79
CA THR A 788 20.54 6.46 20.40
C THR A 788 20.88 7.81 19.76
N GLY A 789 20.62 8.93 20.45
CA GLY A 789 20.99 10.27 19.96
C GLY A 789 19.82 11.03 19.32
N LEU A 790 20.17 12.00 18.47
CA LEU A 790 19.24 12.98 17.89
C LEU A 790 18.87 12.61 16.45
N PHE A 791 17.58 12.52 16.12
CA PHE A 791 17.06 12.06 14.83
C PHE A 791 16.18 13.11 14.17
N TYR A 792 16.54 13.56 12.96
CA TYR A 792 15.75 14.48 12.14
C TYR A 792 14.71 13.71 11.33
N THR A 793 13.48 14.22 11.25
CA THR A 793 12.32 13.51 10.66
C THR A 793 11.71 14.27 9.48
N ALA A 794 10.43 14.07 9.17
CA ALA A 794 9.71 14.68 8.03
C ALA A 794 9.97 16.20 7.91
N ALA A 795 9.89 16.73 6.68
CA ALA A 795 10.00 18.17 6.46
C ALA A 795 8.89 18.89 7.25
N ALA A 796 9.28 19.92 8.00
CA ALA A 796 8.35 20.84 8.64
C ALA A 796 7.81 21.84 7.62
N ASP A 797 8.66 22.25 6.68
CA ASP A 797 8.36 23.30 5.70
C ASP A 797 9.29 23.21 4.49
N ARG A 798 8.87 23.78 3.35
CA ARG A 798 9.57 23.71 2.06
C ARG A 798 9.33 24.96 1.22
N ALA A 799 10.42 25.59 0.75
CA ALA A 799 10.37 26.77 -0.11
C ALA A 799 10.90 26.55 -1.55
N PRO A 800 10.19 27.03 -2.59
CA PRO A 800 8.78 27.37 -2.54
C PRO A 800 7.97 26.11 -2.20
N ASP A 801 6.79 26.26 -1.60
CA ASP A 801 5.84 25.17 -1.33
C ASP A 801 5.78 24.11 -2.44
N LEU A 802 5.78 24.59 -3.70
CA LEU A 802 5.68 23.76 -4.90
C LEU A 802 6.74 24.11 -5.95
N GLY A 803 7.17 23.08 -6.67
CA GLY A 803 8.12 23.21 -7.78
C GLY A 803 9.49 23.67 -7.31
N PHE A 804 10.11 24.58 -8.06
CA PHE A 804 11.45 25.09 -7.74
C PHE A 804 11.48 26.61 -7.86
N GLY A 805 12.42 27.19 -7.13
CA GLY A 805 12.77 28.59 -7.23
C GLY A 805 13.36 29.00 -8.59
N ALA A 806 13.57 30.30 -8.75
CA ALA A 806 14.18 30.86 -9.94
C ALA A 806 15.67 30.48 -10.02
N PRO A 807 16.21 30.19 -11.22
CA PRO A 807 17.63 29.91 -11.37
C PRO A 807 18.50 31.12 -11.01
N TRP A 808 19.71 30.86 -10.52
CA TRP A 808 20.71 31.87 -10.19
C TRP A 808 21.94 31.76 -11.10
N VAL A 809 22.56 32.89 -11.44
CA VAL A 809 23.78 32.92 -12.26
C VAL A 809 24.99 33.34 -11.41
N ILE A 810 26.02 32.49 -11.35
CA ILE A 810 27.25 32.75 -10.57
C ILE A 810 27.93 34.05 -11.02
N GLY A 811 28.36 34.86 -10.06
CA GLY A 811 29.06 36.12 -10.30
C GLY A 811 28.16 37.28 -10.74
N ARG A 812 26.85 37.05 -10.86
CA ARG A 812 25.89 38.12 -11.15
C ARG A 812 25.77 39.02 -9.92
N THR A 813 26.17 40.27 -10.06
CA THR A 813 25.81 41.35 -9.13
C THR A 813 24.57 42.02 -9.70
N CYS A 814 23.50 41.94 -8.94
CA CYS A 814 22.39 42.85 -9.05
C CYS A 814 22.54 43.81 -7.84
#